data_AF-A0A8T2XA48-F1
#
_entry.id   AF-A0A8T2XA48-F1
#
_cell.length_a   1.000
_cell.length_b   1.000
_cell.length_c   1.000
_cell.angle_alpha   90.00
_cell.angle_beta   90.00
_cell.angle_gamma   90.00
#
_symmetry.space_group_name_H-M   'P 1'
#
loop_
_entity.id
_entity.type
_entity.pdbx_description
1 polymer ?
#
loop_
_entity_poly.entity_id
_entity_poly.type
_entity_poly.pdbx_seq_one_letter_code
_entity_poly.pdbx_strand_id
1 'polypeptide(L)'
;MLVFMLLYYQELIIGRPEAVYFYEVDGRGPCWAFEGEKKFLGWFRGYLLCVIADQRTGKDTFNVYDLKNRLIAHSLVVKEVSHMLCEWGNIILIMTDKSTLCIGEKDMESKLDMLFKKNLYTVAINLVQSQQADAAATAEVLRKYGDHLYSKQDYDEAMAQYISTIGHLEPSYVIQKFLDAQRIYNLTSYLEKLHEKGLASKDHTTLLLNCYTKLKDVEKLNVFIKSEDGAGEHKFDVETAIRVCRAANYHEHAMYVAKKAGRHELYLKILLEDLGRYGEALQYISSLEPSQAGVTVKEYGKILIEHKPVKTIEILMRLCTEDGESTNRESSSSTYLTMLPSPVDFLNIFIHHPPSLMDFLEKYTDKVKDSPAQVEIHNTLLELYLSNDLNFPSISQASNGVDHTLKARSGSLVMPKAESKLKSSADRKDTSKERDRMERCEKGLRLLKSAWPSDLEQPLYDVDLAIILCEMNAFKDGLLYLYEKMKLYKEVIACYMQSQDHEGLIACCKKLGDSGKGGDPSLWADLLKYFGELGEDCSKEVKDVLTYIERDDILPPIVVLQTLSRNPCLTLSVIKDYIARKLEQESKLIEEDRRAIEKYQEDTLTMRKEIQDLRTNARIFQLSKCTACTFTLDLPAVHFMCMHSFHQRCLGDNEKECPECAPEYRSVLETKRSLEQNSKDQDRFFQQVKSSKDGFSVIAEYFGKGIISKTSNGSTGTGRTGDASSSSGF
;
A
#
# COMPACT_ATOMS: atom_id res chain seq x y z
N MET A 1 -59.45 -88.63 27.45
CA MET A 1 -58.84 -88.47 28.79
C MET A 1 -58.04 -87.17 28.82
N LEU A 2 -57.87 -86.54 29.99
CA LEU A 2 -56.76 -85.61 30.20
C LEU A 2 -55.46 -86.40 30.07
N VAL A 3 -54.51 -85.95 29.24
CA VAL A 3 -53.28 -86.71 28.98
C VAL A 3 -52.14 -86.26 29.90
N PHE A 4 -51.93 -84.95 30.05
CA PHE A 4 -50.97 -84.37 31.01
C PHE A 4 -51.44 -83.01 31.54
N MET A 5 -51.02 -82.68 32.77
CA MET A 5 -51.35 -81.46 33.51
C MET A 5 -50.07 -80.85 34.08
N LEU A 6 -49.88 -79.54 33.91
CA LEU A 6 -48.75 -78.78 34.46
C LEU A 6 -49.22 -77.43 35.00
N LEU A 7 -48.67 -77.00 36.13
CA LEU A 7 -48.91 -75.71 36.76
C LEU A 7 -47.68 -74.81 36.56
N TYR A 8 -47.87 -73.64 35.94
CA TYR A 8 -46.82 -72.65 35.73
C TYR A 8 -47.40 -71.25 35.97
N TYR A 9 -46.82 -70.46 36.88
CA TYR A 9 -47.27 -69.09 37.18
C TYR A 9 -48.80 -68.95 37.41
N GLN A 10 -49.41 -69.90 38.13
CA GLN A 10 -50.86 -70.00 38.39
C GLN A 10 -51.73 -70.34 37.16
N GLU A 11 -51.15 -70.50 35.98
CA GLU A 11 -51.81 -71.06 34.79
C GLU A 11 -51.77 -72.59 34.81
N LEU A 12 -52.89 -73.20 34.42
CA LEU A 12 -53.08 -74.64 34.26
C LEU A 12 -52.98 -75.02 32.78
N ILE A 13 -51.94 -75.76 32.41
CA ILE A 13 -51.68 -76.20 31.04
C ILE A 13 -52.16 -77.65 30.84
N ILE A 14 -53.02 -77.86 29.85
CA ILE A 14 -53.63 -79.16 29.52
C ILE A 14 -53.33 -79.53 28.06
N GLY A 15 -52.72 -80.70 27.87
CA GLY A 15 -52.51 -81.31 26.55
C GLY A 15 -53.67 -82.21 26.14
N ARG A 16 -54.19 -81.98 24.92
CA ARG A 16 -55.10 -82.90 24.21
C ARG A 16 -54.60 -83.14 22.78
N PRO A 17 -54.94 -84.24 22.08
CA PRO A 17 -54.38 -84.58 20.77
C PRO A 17 -54.44 -83.47 19.71
N GLU A 18 -55.43 -82.58 19.79
CA GLU A 18 -55.63 -81.44 18.90
C GLU A 18 -54.84 -80.16 19.26
N ALA A 19 -54.62 -79.89 20.56
CA ALA A 19 -54.09 -78.61 21.02
C ALA A 19 -53.51 -78.67 22.45
N VAL A 20 -52.79 -77.62 22.83
CA VAL A 20 -52.45 -77.31 24.22
C VAL A 20 -53.30 -76.12 24.66
N TYR A 21 -53.99 -76.29 25.78
CA TYR A 21 -54.92 -75.31 26.35
C TYR A 21 -54.37 -74.73 27.64
N PHE A 22 -54.42 -73.40 27.75
CA PHE A 22 -54.07 -72.67 28.96
C PHE A 22 -55.37 -72.29 29.68
N TYR A 23 -55.37 -72.41 31.00
CA TYR A 23 -56.49 -72.03 31.87
C TYR A 23 -55.97 -71.13 32.99
N GLU A 24 -56.63 -70.01 33.17
CA GLU A 24 -56.40 -69.03 34.23
C GLU A 24 -57.46 -69.22 35.32
N VAL A 25 -57.32 -68.53 36.45
CA VAL A 25 -58.29 -68.59 37.55
C VAL A 25 -59.69 -68.15 37.11
N ASP A 26 -59.75 -67.19 36.17
CA ASP A 26 -61.00 -66.62 35.65
C ASP A 26 -61.60 -67.38 34.44
N GLY A 27 -60.90 -68.39 33.90
CA GLY A 27 -61.45 -69.20 32.80
C GLY A 27 -60.43 -69.80 31.83
N ARG A 28 -60.87 -70.03 30.58
CA ARG A 28 -60.05 -70.61 29.52
C ARG A 28 -59.25 -69.51 28.82
N GLY A 29 -57.94 -69.54 28.98
CA GLY A 29 -56.99 -68.66 28.31
C GLY A 29 -56.69 -69.10 26.86
N PRO A 30 -55.56 -68.66 26.28
CA PRO A 30 -55.21 -68.96 24.89
C PRO A 30 -55.01 -70.46 24.63
N CYS A 31 -55.13 -70.86 23.36
CA CYS A 31 -54.91 -72.24 22.94
C CYS A 31 -54.06 -72.32 21.68
N TRP A 32 -53.21 -73.34 21.63
CA TRP A 32 -52.25 -73.54 20.55
C TRP A 32 -52.47 -74.91 19.92
N ALA A 33 -52.84 -74.92 18.64
CA ALA A 33 -53.06 -76.15 17.88
C ALA A 33 -51.72 -76.85 17.61
N PHE A 34 -51.63 -78.10 18.05
CA PHE A 34 -50.47 -78.97 17.84
C PHE A 34 -51.03 -80.38 17.66
N GLU A 35 -50.84 -80.98 16.50
CA GLU A 35 -51.40 -82.30 16.21
C GLU A 35 -50.53 -83.43 16.79
N GLY A 36 -51.19 -84.48 17.30
CA GLY A 36 -50.55 -85.72 17.75
C GLY A 36 -50.69 -85.98 19.25
N GLU A 37 -50.39 -87.19 19.69
CA GLU A 37 -50.60 -87.60 21.08
C GLU A 37 -49.48 -87.06 22.00
N LYS A 38 -49.81 -86.13 22.91
CA LYS A 38 -48.85 -85.47 23.79
C LYS A 38 -48.56 -86.35 25.01
N LYS A 39 -47.44 -87.08 24.99
CA LYS A 39 -46.96 -87.91 26.11
C LYS A 39 -46.47 -87.08 27.30
N PHE A 40 -45.79 -85.97 27.06
CA PHE A 40 -45.32 -85.07 28.12
C PHE A 40 -45.46 -83.61 27.71
N LEU A 41 -45.79 -82.77 28.69
CA LEU A 41 -45.71 -81.31 28.61
C LEU A 41 -44.78 -80.78 29.69
N GLY A 42 -44.02 -79.74 29.36
CA GLY A 42 -43.06 -79.09 30.25
C GLY A 42 -43.01 -77.60 29.97
N TRP A 43 -42.48 -76.84 30.91
CA TRP A 43 -42.16 -75.44 30.67
C TRP A 43 -40.76 -75.12 31.16
N PHE A 44 -39.95 -74.49 30.31
CA PHE A 44 -38.57 -74.15 30.64
C PHE A 44 -38.20 -72.78 30.07
N ARG A 45 -37.86 -71.83 30.96
CA ARG A 45 -37.38 -70.47 30.62
C ARG A 45 -38.21 -69.70 29.57
N GLY A 46 -39.52 -69.95 29.50
CA GLY A 46 -40.43 -69.29 28.55
C GLY A 46 -40.75 -70.13 27.29
N TYR A 47 -40.13 -71.30 27.14
CA TYR A 47 -40.44 -72.26 26.09
C TYR A 47 -41.42 -73.34 26.59
N LEU A 48 -42.41 -73.66 25.76
CA LEU A 48 -43.29 -74.81 25.95
C LEU A 48 -42.58 -76.06 25.40
N LEU A 49 -42.40 -77.06 26.24
CA LEU A 49 -41.80 -78.35 25.89
C LEU A 49 -42.92 -79.36 25.64
N CYS A 50 -42.84 -80.11 24.54
CA CYS A 50 -43.83 -81.11 24.19
C CYS A 50 -43.16 -82.37 23.61
N VAL A 51 -43.48 -83.53 24.19
CA VAL A 51 -43.17 -84.84 23.61
C VAL A 51 -44.43 -85.35 22.92
N ILE A 52 -44.40 -85.49 21.59
CA ILE A 52 -45.51 -85.98 20.77
C ILE A 52 -45.17 -87.38 20.25
N ALA A 53 -45.98 -88.38 20.59
CA ALA A 53 -45.81 -89.75 20.11
C ALA A 53 -46.26 -89.89 18.66
N ASP A 54 -45.41 -90.47 17.81
CA ASP A 54 -45.81 -90.94 16.49
C ASP A 54 -46.24 -92.42 16.55
N GLN A 55 -47.56 -92.61 16.59
CA GLN A 55 -48.20 -93.94 16.60
C GLN A 55 -47.83 -94.81 15.38
N ARG A 56 -47.30 -94.24 14.29
CA ARG A 56 -46.92 -94.99 13.08
C ARG A 56 -45.48 -95.52 13.11
N THR A 57 -44.58 -94.89 13.87
CA THR A 57 -43.14 -95.24 13.86
C THR A 57 -42.60 -95.71 15.21
N GLY A 58 -43.38 -95.62 16.29
CA GLY A 58 -42.94 -96.03 17.64
C GLY A 58 -41.81 -95.14 18.20
N LYS A 59 -41.65 -93.94 17.65
CA LYS A 59 -40.69 -92.93 18.10
C LYS A 59 -41.47 -91.72 18.59
N ASP A 60 -40.90 -91.05 19.58
CA ASP A 60 -41.46 -89.81 20.09
C ASP A 60 -40.73 -88.62 19.43
N THR A 61 -41.41 -87.50 19.25
CA THR A 61 -40.81 -86.25 18.76
C THR A 61 -40.80 -85.23 19.88
N PHE A 62 -39.61 -84.76 20.24
CA PHE A 62 -39.45 -83.71 21.24
C PHE A 62 -39.39 -82.35 20.55
N ASN A 63 -40.33 -81.48 20.88
CA ASN A 63 -40.46 -80.14 20.33
C ASN A 63 -40.34 -79.08 21.44
N VAL A 64 -39.56 -78.04 21.16
CA VAL A 64 -39.39 -76.85 22.00
C VAL A 64 -40.04 -75.68 21.26
N TYR A 65 -41.14 -75.16 21.77
CA TYR A 65 -41.90 -74.08 21.15
C TYR A 65 -41.67 -72.74 21.86
N ASP A 66 -41.30 -71.73 21.08
CA ASP A 66 -41.37 -70.32 21.47
C ASP A 66 -42.74 -69.77 21.05
N LEU A 67 -43.66 -69.67 22.02
CA LEU A 67 -45.02 -69.20 21.77
C LEU A 67 -45.07 -67.68 21.50
N LYS A 68 -44.11 -66.90 22.04
CA LYS A 68 -44.06 -65.45 21.84
C LYS A 68 -43.64 -65.11 20.41
N ASN A 69 -42.59 -65.77 19.91
CA ASN A 69 -42.09 -65.60 18.54
C ASN A 69 -42.75 -66.55 17.51
N ARG A 70 -43.71 -67.37 17.94
CA ARG A 70 -44.45 -68.35 17.10
C ARG A 70 -43.53 -69.30 16.32
N LEU A 71 -42.48 -69.81 16.99
CA LEU A 71 -41.40 -70.55 16.34
C LEU A 71 -41.10 -71.88 17.05
N ILE A 72 -40.72 -72.89 16.28
CA ILE A 72 -40.16 -74.14 16.81
C ILE A 72 -38.66 -73.91 17.02
N ALA A 73 -38.25 -73.71 18.26
CA ALA A 73 -36.86 -73.43 18.63
C ALA A 73 -35.97 -74.67 18.46
N HIS A 74 -36.51 -75.86 18.74
CA HIS A 74 -35.85 -77.14 18.49
C HIS A 74 -36.89 -78.24 18.24
N SER A 75 -36.55 -79.20 17.37
CA SER A 75 -37.35 -80.39 17.08
C SER A 75 -36.41 -81.56 16.86
N LEU A 76 -36.60 -82.66 17.58
CA LEU A 76 -35.76 -83.85 17.50
C LEU A 76 -36.59 -85.13 17.61
N VAL A 77 -36.34 -86.08 16.72
CA VAL A 77 -36.89 -87.43 16.83
C VAL A 77 -36.09 -88.19 17.89
N VAL A 78 -36.76 -88.62 18.95
CA VAL A 78 -36.19 -89.36 20.08
C VAL A 78 -36.77 -90.77 20.15
N LYS A 79 -36.17 -91.64 20.98
CA LYS A 79 -36.79 -92.91 21.36
C LYS A 79 -37.96 -92.63 22.32
N GLU A 80 -38.67 -93.68 22.69
CA GLU A 80 -39.75 -93.55 23.67
C GLU A 80 -39.26 -92.94 24.99
N VAL A 81 -39.87 -91.81 25.36
CA VAL A 81 -39.52 -91.05 26.57
C VAL A 81 -40.25 -91.63 27.77
N SER A 82 -39.53 -91.87 28.86
CA SER A 82 -40.10 -92.30 30.16
C SER A 82 -40.28 -91.14 31.12
N HIS A 83 -39.36 -90.17 31.14
CA HIS A 83 -39.44 -88.97 31.96
C HIS A 83 -38.80 -87.76 31.27
N MET A 84 -39.35 -86.58 31.52
CA MET A 84 -38.77 -85.29 31.13
C MET A 84 -38.54 -84.46 32.40
N LEU A 85 -37.30 -84.01 32.60
CA LEU A 85 -36.85 -83.24 33.75
C LEU A 85 -36.22 -81.91 33.28
N CYS A 86 -36.27 -80.89 34.12
CA CYS A 86 -35.75 -79.55 33.83
C CYS A 86 -34.81 -79.11 34.95
N GLU A 87 -33.69 -79.83 35.10
CA GLU A 87 -32.76 -79.71 36.22
C GLU A 87 -31.41 -79.14 35.80
N TRP A 88 -30.72 -78.49 36.74
CA TRP A 88 -29.39 -77.90 36.54
C TRP A 88 -29.27 -76.95 35.33
N GLY A 89 -30.38 -76.28 34.96
CA GLY A 89 -30.42 -75.37 33.83
C GLY A 89 -30.44 -76.04 32.44
N ASN A 90 -30.70 -77.35 32.37
CA ASN A 90 -30.83 -78.11 31.13
C ASN A 90 -32.16 -78.88 31.08
N ILE A 91 -32.58 -79.25 29.87
CA ILE A 91 -33.71 -80.16 29.67
C ILE A 91 -33.14 -81.58 29.54
N ILE A 92 -33.59 -82.50 30.39
CA ILE A 92 -33.11 -83.88 30.43
C ILE A 92 -34.28 -84.82 30.08
N LEU A 93 -34.13 -85.57 28.99
CA LEU A 93 -35.06 -86.62 28.60
C LEU A 93 -34.47 -87.99 28.95
N ILE A 94 -35.19 -88.79 29.73
CA ILE A 94 -34.83 -90.16 30.09
C ILE A 94 -35.65 -91.11 29.21
N MET A 95 -34.98 -91.91 28.39
CA MET A 95 -35.62 -92.87 27.47
C MET A 95 -35.93 -94.20 28.17
N THR A 96 -36.86 -94.99 27.64
CA THR A 96 -37.20 -96.32 28.19
C THR A 96 -36.04 -97.32 28.18
N ASP A 97 -35.06 -97.14 27.28
CA ASP A 97 -33.81 -97.92 27.25
C ASP A 97 -32.74 -97.45 28.25
N LYS A 98 -33.10 -96.54 29.17
CA LYS A 98 -32.23 -95.90 30.17
C LYS A 98 -31.15 -94.97 29.60
N SER A 99 -31.14 -94.70 28.30
CA SER A 99 -30.33 -93.61 27.76
C SER A 99 -30.90 -92.24 28.18
N THR A 100 -30.03 -91.24 28.31
CA THR A 100 -30.43 -89.88 28.66
C THR A 100 -29.95 -88.91 27.59
N LEU A 101 -30.79 -87.94 27.25
CA LEU A 101 -30.47 -86.84 26.36
C LEU A 101 -30.54 -85.53 27.14
N CYS A 102 -29.44 -84.78 27.15
CA CYS A 102 -29.34 -83.47 27.77
C CYS A 102 -29.35 -82.39 26.67
N ILE A 103 -30.27 -81.44 26.77
CA ILE A 103 -30.45 -80.32 25.84
C ILE A 103 -30.20 -79.03 26.63
N GLY A 104 -29.05 -78.41 26.37
CA GLY A 104 -28.69 -77.11 26.93
C GLY A 104 -29.15 -75.96 26.04
N GLU A 105 -29.50 -74.85 26.67
CA GLU A 105 -29.79 -73.60 25.98
C GLU A 105 -28.50 -72.95 25.46
N LYS A 106 -28.45 -72.58 24.17
CA LYS A 106 -27.32 -71.83 23.60
C LYS A 106 -27.28 -70.39 24.11
N ASP A 107 -26.09 -69.83 24.14
CA ASP A 107 -25.82 -68.42 24.38
C ASP A 107 -26.51 -67.48 23.37
N MET A 108 -26.58 -66.20 23.71
CA MET A 108 -27.29 -65.19 22.94
C MET A 108 -26.66 -64.94 21.57
N GLU A 109 -25.33 -64.92 21.48
CA GLU A 109 -24.59 -64.68 20.22
C GLU A 109 -24.86 -65.81 19.22
N SER A 110 -24.73 -67.07 19.66
CA SER A 110 -25.10 -68.26 18.89
C SER A 110 -26.56 -68.24 18.44
N LYS A 111 -27.50 -67.79 19.27
CA LYS A 111 -28.92 -67.65 18.89
C LYS A 111 -29.09 -66.61 17.79
N LEU A 112 -28.49 -65.43 17.93
CA LEU A 112 -28.55 -64.36 16.94
C LEU A 112 -27.93 -64.78 15.61
N ASP A 113 -26.75 -65.40 15.62
CA ASP A 113 -26.09 -65.91 14.40
C ASP A 113 -26.91 -66.98 13.67
N MET A 114 -27.62 -67.85 14.40
CA MET A 114 -28.55 -68.80 13.79
C MET A 114 -29.77 -68.12 13.17
N LEU A 115 -30.28 -67.03 13.77
CA LEU A 115 -31.39 -66.25 13.22
C LEU A 115 -30.97 -65.43 11.99
N PHE A 116 -29.78 -64.81 12.03
CA PHE A 116 -29.20 -64.08 10.89
C PHE A 116 -28.96 -65.00 9.69
N LYS A 117 -28.39 -66.20 9.89
CA LYS A 117 -28.22 -67.21 8.82
C LYS A 117 -29.55 -67.68 8.21
N LYS A 118 -30.67 -67.52 8.92
CA LYS A 118 -32.03 -67.85 8.43
C LYS A 118 -32.83 -66.62 7.98
N ASN A 119 -32.22 -65.43 7.97
CA ASN A 119 -32.87 -64.14 7.68
C ASN A 119 -34.07 -63.78 8.60
N LEU A 120 -34.12 -64.33 9.82
CA LEU A 120 -35.22 -64.12 10.78
C LEU A 120 -34.95 -62.90 11.68
N TYR A 121 -34.74 -61.74 11.07
CA TYR A 121 -34.32 -60.51 11.77
C TYR A 121 -35.38 -59.93 12.71
N THR A 122 -36.67 -60.01 12.37
CA THR A 122 -37.76 -59.55 13.25
C THR A 122 -37.81 -60.34 14.56
N VAL A 123 -37.57 -61.65 14.50
CA VAL A 123 -37.44 -62.53 15.67
C VAL A 123 -36.17 -62.20 16.46
N ALA A 124 -35.07 -61.85 15.79
CA ALA A 124 -33.85 -61.42 16.46
C ALA A 124 -34.06 -60.11 17.24
N ILE A 125 -34.79 -59.14 16.69
CA ILE A 125 -35.14 -57.89 17.38
C ILE A 125 -36.02 -58.18 18.61
N ASN A 126 -37.08 -58.99 18.45
CA ASN A 126 -37.94 -59.39 19.56
C ASN A 126 -37.16 -60.12 20.67
N LEU A 127 -36.23 -61.02 20.29
CA LEU A 127 -35.39 -61.74 21.25
C LEU A 127 -34.56 -60.77 22.10
N VAL A 128 -33.86 -59.83 21.45
CA VAL A 128 -33.00 -58.83 22.08
C VAL A 128 -33.79 -57.91 23.01
N GLN A 129 -34.95 -57.41 22.54
CA GLN A 129 -35.87 -56.59 23.35
C GLN A 129 -36.43 -57.36 24.55
N SER A 130 -36.82 -58.63 24.35
CA SER A 130 -37.41 -59.47 25.42
C SER A 130 -36.44 -59.85 26.53
N GLN A 131 -35.13 -59.84 26.25
CA GLN A 131 -34.07 -60.21 27.18
C GLN A 131 -33.38 -58.98 27.82
N GLN A 132 -33.89 -57.77 27.60
CA GLN A 132 -33.30 -56.50 28.09
C GLN A 132 -31.80 -56.37 27.77
N ALA A 133 -31.40 -56.80 26.58
CA ALA A 133 -30.01 -56.68 26.14
C ALA A 133 -29.62 -55.22 25.86
N ASP A 134 -28.32 -54.93 25.96
CA ASP A 134 -27.79 -53.57 25.86
C ASP A 134 -28.23 -52.85 24.57
N ALA A 135 -28.40 -51.54 24.66
CA ALA A 135 -28.80 -50.71 23.52
C ALA A 135 -27.82 -50.80 22.34
N ALA A 136 -26.52 -51.04 22.62
CA ALA A 136 -25.50 -51.31 21.61
C ALA A 136 -25.72 -52.65 20.88
N ALA A 137 -26.06 -53.73 21.60
CA ALA A 137 -26.40 -55.03 21.00
C ALA A 137 -27.69 -54.94 20.15
N THR A 138 -28.66 -54.15 20.62
CA THR A 138 -29.88 -53.84 19.86
C THR A 138 -29.56 -53.07 18.57
N ALA A 139 -28.69 -52.06 18.64
CA ALA A 139 -28.25 -51.32 17.47
C ALA A 139 -27.50 -52.19 16.45
N GLU A 140 -26.68 -53.14 16.89
CA GLU A 140 -25.98 -54.08 16.00
C GLU A 140 -26.94 -55.04 15.27
N VAL A 141 -27.99 -55.52 15.95
CA VAL A 141 -29.05 -56.34 15.33
C VAL A 141 -29.85 -55.53 14.30
N LEU A 142 -30.21 -54.30 14.65
CA LEU A 142 -30.89 -53.36 13.75
C LEU A 142 -30.00 -52.98 12.54
N ARG A 143 -28.69 -52.80 12.74
CA ARG A 143 -27.72 -52.56 11.66
C ARG A 143 -27.66 -53.75 10.70
N LYS A 144 -27.52 -54.97 11.22
CA LYS A 144 -27.55 -56.21 10.41
C LYS A 144 -28.88 -56.40 9.66
N TYR A 145 -30.00 -55.97 10.24
CA TYR A 145 -31.31 -55.99 9.56
C TYR A 145 -31.42 -54.93 8.47
N GLY A 146 -31.01 -53.68 8.75
CA GLY A 146 -30.93 -52.60 7.77
C GLY A 146 -30.03 -52.96 6.58
N ASP A 147 -28.89 -53.61 6.84
CA ASP A 147 -27.99 -54.11 5.78
C ASP A 147 -28.68 -55.16 4.88
N HIS A 148 -29.47 -56.06 5.46
CA HIS A 148 -30.24 -57.05 4.71
C HIS A 148 -31.33 -56.40 3.84
N LEU A 149 -32.11 -55.47 4.41
CA LEU A 149 -33.13 -54.71 3.68
C LEU A 149 -32.52 -53.85 2.55
N TYR A 150 -31.39 -53.21 2.82
CA TYR A 150 -30.61 -52.46 1.83
C TYR A 150 -30.14 -53.37 0.68
N SER A 151 -29.73 -54.62 0.96
CA SER A 151 -29.37 -55.60 -0.08
C SER A 151 -30.57 -56.07 -0.93
N LYS A 152 -31.79 -56.02 -0.36
CA LYS A 152 -33.06 -56.30 -1.05
C LYS A 152 -33.62 -55.14 -1.86
N GLN A 153 -33.01 -53.96 -1.78
CA GLN A 153 -33.49 -52.70 -2.37
C GLN A 153 -34.68 -52.06 -1.64
N ASP A 154 -35.04 -52.56 -0.44
CA ASP A 154 -36.07 -52.00 0.44
C ASP A 154 -35.51 -50.80 1.23
N TYR A 155 -35.16 -49.71 0.53
CA TYR A 155 -34.35 -48.61 1.07
C TYR A 155 -35.04 -47.76 2.15
N ASP A 156 -36.37 -47.66 2.14
CA ASP A 156 -37.13 -46.85 3.09
C ASP A 156 -37.22 -47.56 4.45
N GLU A 157 -37.58 -48.85 4.43
CA GLU A 157 -37.57 -49.72 5.61
C GLU A 157 -36.15 -49.89 6.18
N ALA A 158 -35.14 -50.07 5.32
CA ALA A 158 -33.74 -50.07 5.75
C ALA A 158 -33.38 -48.76 6.49
N MET A 159 -33.83 -47.62 5.99
CA MET A 159 -33.57 -46.32 6.61
C MET A 159 -34.29 -46.16 7.95
N ALA A 160 -35.53 -46.65 8.09
CA ALA A 160 -36.23 -46.68 9.38
C ALA A 160 -35.46 -47.47 10.46
N GLN A 161 -34.82 -48.59 10.08
CA GLN A 161 -33.93 -49.32 10.98
C GLN A 161 -32.67 -48.50 11.33
N TYR A 162 -32.01 -47.89 10.35
CA TYR A 162 -30.81 -47.08 10.60
C TYR A 162 -31.10 -45.83 11.47
N ILE A 163 -32.24 -45.15 11.30
CA ILE A 163 -32.70 -44.04 12.16
C ILE A 163 -32.84 -44.48 13.62
N SER A 164 -33.29 -45.71 13.83
CA SER A 164 -33.42 -46.33 15.15
C SER A 164 -32.06 -46.64 15.81
N THR A 165 -30.98 -46.76 15.04
CA THR A 165 -29.60 -46.96 15.56
C THR A 165 -28.84 -45.66 15.89
N ILE A 166 -29.40 -44.48 15.56
CA ILE A 166 -28.77 -43.18 15.85
C ILE A 166 -28.57 -43.03 17.37
N GLY A 167 -27.31 -42.87 17.78
CA GLY A 167 -26.85 -42.83 19.17
C GLY A 167 -25.84 -43.95 19.50
N HIS A 168 -25.84 -45.03 18.74
CA HIS A 168 -24.94 -46.19 18.93
C HIS A 168 -24.17 -46.59 17.67
N LEU A 169 -24.75 -46.36 16.48
CA LEU A 169 -24.06 -46.53 15.20
C LEU A 169 -23.44 -45.21 14.74
N GLU A 170 -22.23 -45.27 14.18
CA GLU A 170 -21.56 -44.11 13.59
C GLU A 170 -22.31 -43.61 12.34
N PRO A 171 -22.72 -42.33 12.26
CA PRO A 171 -23.45 -41.78 11.12
C PRO A 171 -22.75 -41.97 9.77
N SER A 172 -21.42 -41.93 9.74
CA SER A 172 -20.57 -42.15 8.56
C SER A 172 -20.93 -43.44 7.82
N TYR A 173 -21.26 -44.51 8.55
CA TYR A 173 -21.62 -45.81 7.99
C TYR A 173 -22.89 -45.76 7.13
N VAL A 174 -23.90 -45.04 7.62
CA VAL A 174 -25.19 -44.88 6.93
C VAL A 174 -25.03 -43.88 5.79
N ILE A 175 -24.37 -42.74 6.04
CA ILE A 175 -24.14 -41.71 5.04
C ILE A 175 -23.44 -42.30 3.81
N GLN A 176 -22.33 -43.04 3.99
CA GLN A 176 -21.60 -43.65 2.87
C GLN A 176 -22.47 -44.57 1.99
N LYS A 177 -23.46 -45.26 2.55
CA LYS A 177 -24.40 -46.11 1.78
C LYS A 177 -25.45 -45.33 1.01
N PHE A 178 -25.84 -44.14 1.47
CA PHE A 178 -26.95 -43.37 0.90
C PHE A 178 -26.50 -42.08 0.17
N LEU A 179 -25.21 -41.91 -0.12
CA LEU A 179 -24.65 -40.78 -0.90
C LEU A 179 -25.10 -40.73 -2.39
N ASP A 180 -25.76 -41.77 -2.90
CA ASP A 180 -26.31 -41.79 -4.26
C ASP A 180 -27.38 -40.71 -4.44
N ALA A 181 -27.29 -39.95 -5.53
CA ALA A 181 -28.24 -38.89 -5.89
C ALA A 181 -29.68 -39.41 -6.03
N GLN A 182 -29.89 -40.68 -6.36
CA GLN A 182 -31.23 -41.29 -6.42
C GLN A 182 -31.89 -41.45 -5.04
N ARG A 183 -31.11 -41.45 -3.94
CA ARG A 183 -31.56 -41.79 -2.57
C ARG A 183 -31.44 -40.61 -1.60
N ILE A 184 -31.32 -39.41 -2.17
CA ILE A 184 -31.16 -38.16 -1.45
C ILE A 184 -32.29 -37.90 -0.43
N TYR A 185 -33.52 -38.35 -0.68
CA TYR A 185 -34.62 -38.26 0.28
C TYR A 185 -34.36 -39.06 1.56
N ASN A 186 -33.87 -40.30 1.43
CA ASN A 186 -33.59 -41.19 2.56
C ASN A 186 -32.41 -40.67 3.38
N LEU A 187 -31.36 -40.17 2.69
CA LEU A 187 -30.24 -39.49 3.34
C LEU A 187 -30.70 -38.21 4.06
N THR A 188 -31.60 -37.42 3.46
CA THR A 188 -32.17 -36.21 4.08
C THR A 188 -32.93 -36.57 5.35
N SER A 189 -33.82 -37.57 5.30
CA SER A 189 -34.58 -38.07 6.47
C SER A 189 -33.65 -38.55 7.60
N TYR A 190 -32.56 -39.25 7.27
CA TYR A 190 -31.56 -39.65 8.26
C TYR A 190 -30.88 -38.45 8.92
N LEU A 191 -30.44 -37.46 8.14
CA LEU A 191 -29.75 -36.27 8.62
C LEU A 191 -30.71 -35.34 9.41
N GLU A 192 -31.97 -35.23 9.01
CA GLU A 192 -33.04 -34.56 9.78
C GLU A 192 -33.18 -35.21 11.16
N LYS A 193 -33.32 -36.55 11.22
CA LYS A 193 -33.45 -37.28 12.49
C LYS A 193 -32.17 -37.28 13.34
N LEU A 194 -31.00 -37.19 12.72
CA LEU A 194 -29.72 -37.00 13.42
C LEU A 194 -29.64 -35.62 14.08
N HIS A 195 -30.15 -34.59 13.39
CA HIS A 195 -30.20 -33.21 13.89
C HIS A 195 -31.30 -33.01 14.95
N GLU A 196 -32.47 -33.64 14.82
CA GLU A 196 -33.51 -33.68 15.87
C GLU A 196 -32.97 -34.28 17.19
N LYS A 197 -32.12 -35.31 17.11
CA LYS A 197 -31.47 -35.93 18.27
C LYS A 197 -30.27 -35.14 18.82
N GLY A 198 -29.88 -34.02 18.20
CA GLY A 198 -28.74 -33.21 18.65
C GLY A 198 -27.36 -33.85 18.44
N LEU A 199 -27.25 -34.90 17.62
CA LEU A 199 -26.02 -35.66 17.38
C LEU A 199 -25.37 -35.35 16.01
N ALA A 200 -25.79 -34.25 15.36
CA ALA A 200 -25.23 -33.80 14.09
C ALA A 200 -23.92 -33.02 14.29
N SER A 201 -22.91 -33.29 13.45
CA SER A 201 -21.68 -32.50 13.34
C SER A 201 -21.86 -31.37 12.32
N LYS A 202 -20.95 -30.38 12.31
CA LYS A 202 -20.95 -29.30 11.31
C LYS A 202 -20.90 -29.82 9.87
N ASP A 203 -20.24 -30.96 9.63
CA ASP A 203 -20.20 -31.63 8.33
C ASP A 203 -21.55 -32.27 7.96
N HIS A 204 -22.22 -32.92 8.92
CA HIS A 204 -23.56 -33.49 8.72
C HIS A 204 -24.58 -32.39 8.39
N THR A 205 -24.52 -31.25 9.09
CA THR A 205 -25.38 -30.08 8.84
C THR A 205 -25.10 -29.46 7.46
N THR A 206 -23.84 -29.44 7.03
CA THR A 206 -23.44 -28.96 5.69
C THR A 206 -23.87 -29.94 4.58
N LEU A 207 -23.82 -31.25 4.82
CA LEU A 207 -24.34 -32.26 3.90
C LEU A 207 -25.87 -32.19 3.78
N LEU A 208 -26.58 -31.90 4.87
CA LEU A 208 -28.04 -31.68 4.85
C LEU A 208 -28.40 -30.44 4.01
N LEU A 209 -27.64 -29.35 4.12
CA LEU A 209 -27.79 -28.17 3.27
C LEU A 209 -27.57 -28.49 1.77
N ASN A 210 -26.55 -29.31 1.46
CA ASN A 210 -26.31 -29.83 0.11
C ASN A 210 -27.47 -30.70 -0.40
N CYS A 211 -28.18 -31.39 0.51
CA CYS A 211 -29.34 -32.19 0.15
C CYS A 211 -30.55 -31.30 -0.17
N TYR A 212 -30.90 -30.33 0.68
CA TYR A 212 -32.01 -29.40 0.43
C TYR A 212 -31.83 -28.59 -0.87
N THR A 213 -30.62 -28.07 -1.12
CA THR A 213 -30.34 -27.30 -2.35
C THR A 213 -30.47 -28.14 -3.63
N LYS A 214 -30.04 -29.41 -3.60
CA LYS A 214 -30.25 -30.37 -4.71
C LYS A 214 -31.71 -30.80 -4.88
N LEU A 215 -32.44 -31.00 -3.78
CA LEU A 215 -33.87 -31.31 -3.77
C LEU A 215 -34.76 -30.14 -4.21
N LYS A 216 -34.23 -28.91 -4.19
CA LYS A 216 -34.96 -27.65 -4.41
C LYS A 216 -36.11 -27.44 -3.42
N ASP A 217 -35.96 -27.98 -2.20
CA ASP A 217 -36.91 -27.74 -1.10
C ASP A 217 -36.62 -26.36 -0.47
N VAL A 218 -37.21 -25.33 -1.08
CA VAL A 218 -37.02 -23.93 -0.69
C VAL A 218 -37.63 -23.64 0.68
N GLU A 219 -38.68 -24.36 1.09
CA GLU A 219 -39.33 -24.15 2.39
C GLU A 219 -38.46 -24.66 3.53
N LYS A 220 -38.00 -25.91 3.48
CA LYS A 220 -37.07 -26.46 4.46
C LYS A 220 -35.76 -25.68 4.49
N LEU A 221 -35.23 -25.29 3.32
CA LEU A 221 -34.02 -24.46 3.22
C LEU A 221 -34.21 -23.09 3.91
N ASN A 222 -35.36 -22.44 3.74
CA ASN A 222 -35.68 -21.19 4.43
C ASN A 222 -35.76 -21.39 5.94
N VAL A 223 -36.50 -22.40 6.41
CA VAL A 223 -36.61 -22.70 7.85
C VAL A 223 -35.23 -22.96 8.45
N PHE A 224 -34.42 -23.80 7.81
CA PHE A 224 -33.09 -24.19 8.27
C PHE A 224 -32.09 -23.02 8.35
N ILE A 225 -32.15 -22.08 7.40
CA ILE A 225 -31.26 -20.90 7.38
C ILE A 225 -31.77 -19.78 8.29
N LYS A 226 -33.09 -19.58 8.36
CA LYS A 226 -33.72 -18.43 9.04
C LYS A 226 -34.16 -18.71 10.48
N SER A 227 -34.31 -19.97 10.91
CA SER A 227 -34.71 -20.32 12.28
C SER A 227 -33.84 -19.59 13.33
N GLU A 228 -34.50 -18.90 14.26
CA GLU A 228 -33.88 -18.02 15.26
C GLU A 228 -33.40 -18.77 16.52
N ASP A 229 -32.86 -19.98 16.36
CA ASP A 229 -32.19 -20.69 17.46
C ASP A 229 -30.88 -19.99 17.81
N GLY A 230 -30.98 -18.98 18.68
CA GLY A 230 -29.85 -18.16 19.11
C GLY A 230 -28.92 -18.88 20.06
N ALA A 231 -27.74 -19.30 19.57
CA ALA A 231 -26.55 -19.54 20.39
C ALA A 231 -25.28 -19.61 19.53
N GLY A 232 -24.60 -18.47 19.32
CA GLY A 232 -23.13 -18.33 19.14
C GLY A 232 -22.39 -19.01 17.98
N GLU A 233 -22.83 -20.15 17.46
CA GLU A 233 -22.16 -20.91 16.41
C GLU A 233 -23.07 -21.16 15.22
N HIS A 234 -22.55 -20.96 14.02
CA HIS A 234 -23.19 -21.46 12.81
C HIS A 234 -23.14 -23.00 12.85
N LYS A 235 -24.33 -23.63 12.84
CA LYS A 235 -24.49 -25.10 12.91
C LYS A 235 -23.84 -25.84 11.72
N PHE A 236 -23.45 -25.12 10.68
CA PHE A 236 -22.80 -25.57 9.43
C PHE A 236 -21.58 -24.71 9.09
N ASP A 237 -20.72 -25.17 8.18
CA ASP A 237 -19.66 -24.34 7.61
C ASP A 237 -20.26 -23.22 6.73
N VAL A 238 -20.11 -21.98 7.19
CA VAL A 238 -20.59 -20.76 6.53
C VAL A 238 -20.05 -20.64 5.11
N GLU A 239 -18.78 -20.97 4.89
CA GLU A 239 -18.13 -20.73 3.60
C GLU A 239 -18.57 -21.75 2.55
N THR A 240 -18.61 -23.03 2.92
CA THR A 240 -19.23 -24.06 2.07
C THR A 240 -20.72 -23.78 1.85
N ALA A 241 -21.46 -23.32 2.85
CA ALA A 241 -22.87 -22.97 2.71
C ALA A 241 -23.11 -21.84 1.69
N ILE A 242 -22.33 -20.76 1.76
CA ILE A 242 -22.38 -19.66 0.78
C ILE A 242 -22.03 -20.18 -0.62
N ARG A 243 -20.94 -20.95 -0.76
CA ARG A 243 -20.50 -21.53 -2.04
C ARG A 243 -21.55 -22.42 -2.68
N VAL A 244 -22.21 -23.27 -1.89
CA VAL A 244 -23.25 -24.20 -2.35
C VAL A 244 -24.52 -23.43 -2.75
N CYS A 245 -24.98 -22.49 -1.93
CA CYS A 245 -26.14 -21.67 -2.25
C CYS A 245 -25.90 -20.84 -3.53
N ARG A 246 -24.71 -20.26 -3.68
CA ARG A 246 -24.30 -19.53 -4.91
C ARG A 246 -24.27 -20.45 -6.14
N ALA A 247 -23.67 -21.63 -6.05
CA ALA A 247 -23.61 -22.60 -7.15
C ALA A 247 -24.98 -23.18 -7.54
N ALA A 248 -25.96 -23.18 -6.63
CA ALA A 248 -27.33 -23.59 -6.88
C ALA A 248 -28.28 -22.41 -7.22
N ASN A 249 -27.74 -21.22 -7.49
CA ASN A 249 -28.45 -19.98 -7.82
C ASN A 249 -29.37 -19.43 -6.70
N TYR A 250 -29.21 -19.86 -5.45
CA TYR A 250 -29.92 -19.33 -4.27
C TYR A 250 -29.17 -18.12 -3.67
N HIS A 251 -28.93 -17.09 -4.50
CA HIS A 251 -28.11 -15.93 -4.13
C HIS A 251 -28.66 -15.17 -2.91
N GLU A 252 -29.98 -15.01 -2.78
CA GLU A 252 -30.63 -14.37 -1.61
C GLU A 252 -30.36 -15.13 -0.30
N HIS A 253 -30.35 -16.47 -0.34
CA HIS A 253 -30.02 -17.31 0.83
C HIS A 253 -28.53 -17.23 1.17
N ALA A 254 -27.67 -17.26 0.16
CA ALA A 254 -26.22 -17.08 0.34
C ALA A 254 -25.90 -15.70 0.94
N MET A 255 -26.57 -14.65 0.45
CA MET A 255 -26.49 -13.28 0.94
C MET A 255 -26.94 -13.17 2.41
N TYR A 256 -28.06 -13.80 2.78
CA TYR A 256 -28.53 -13.83 4.17
C TYR A 256 -27.53 -14.52 5.10
N VAL A 257 -26.97 -15.67 4.70
CA VAL A 257 -25.95 -16.39 5.47
C VAL A 257 -24.69 -15.54 5.64
N ALA A 258 -24.19 -14.92 4.56
CA ALA A 258 -23.00 -14.06 4.61
C ALA A 258 -23.19 -12.86 5.55
N LYS A 259 -24.35 -12.20 5.50
CA LYS A 259 -24.70 -11.07 6.38
C LYS A 259 -24.80 -11.49 7.85
N LYS A 260 -25.47 -12.62 8.14
CA LYS A 260 -25.63 -13.15 9.51
C LYS A 260 -24.30 -13.62 10.11
N ALA A 261 -23.33 -14.02 9.29
CA ALA A 261 -22.01 -14.49 9.72
C ALA A 261 -20.91 -13.40 9.75
N GLY A 262 -21.26 -12.13 9.50
CA GLY A 262 -20.27 -11.03 9.44
C GLY A 262 -19.23 -11.18 8.33
N ARG A 263 -19.48 -12.00 7.29
CA ARG A 263 -18.57 -12.20 6.16
C ARG A 263 -18.81 -11.12 5.10
N HIS A 264 -18.36 -9.90 5.40
CA HIS A 264 -18.61 -8.70 4.59
C HIS A 264 -18.11 -8.82 3.13
N GLU A 265 -16.92 -9.37 2.93
CA GLU A 265 -16.32 -9.63 1.60
C GLU A 265 -17.22 -10.51 0.74
N LEU A 266 -17.63 -11.68 1.24
CA LEU A 266 -18.49 -12.62 0.52
C LEU A 266 -19.90 -12.04 0.25
N TYR A 267 -20.43 -11.27 1.20
CA TYR A 267 -21.72 -10.57 1.04
C TYR A 267 -21.66 -9.56 -0.12
N LEU A 268 -20.62 -8.73 -0.17
CA LEU A 268 -20.42 -7.75 -1.23
C LEU A 268 -20.12 -8.42 -2.57
N LYS A 269 -19.34 -9.50 -2.58
CA LYS A 269 -19.06 -10.28 -3.78
C LYS A 269 -20.35 -10.80 -4.44
N ILE A 270 -21.29 -11.34 -3.66
CA ILE A 270 -22.61 -11.79 -4.18
C ILE A 270 -23.42 -10.60 -4.71
N LEU A 271 -23.46 -9.48 -3.99
CA LEU A 271 -24.21 -8.28 -4.42
C LEU A 271 -23.67 -7.68 -5.73
N LEU A 272 -22.36 -7.72 -5.95
CA LEU A 272 -21.68 -7.05 -7.06
C LEU A 272 -21.49 -7.94 -8.29
N GLU A 273 -21.09 -9.20 -8.10
CA GLU A 273 -20.84 -10.15 -9.20
C GLU A 273 -22.13 -10.87 -9.66
N ASP A 274 -22.97 -11.34 -8.73
CA ASP A 274 -24.14 -12.16 -9.08
C ASP A 274 -25.41 -11.32 -9.27
N LEU A 275 -25.67 -10.36 -8.37
CA LEU A 275 -26.95 -9.66 -8.29
C LEU A 275 -26.97 -8.27 -8.95
N GLY A 276 -25.80 -7.67 -9.23
CA GLY A 276 -25.70 -6.31 -9.79
C GLY A 276 -26.33 -5.21 -8.93
N ARG A 277 -26.49 -5.43 -7.61
CA ARG A 277 -27.19 -4.53 -6.67
C ARG A 277 -26.22 -3.49 -6.08
N TYR A 278 -25.52 -2.75 -6.95
CA TYR A 278 -24.47 -1.78 -6.59
C TYR A 278 -24.91 -0.74 -5.55
N GLY A 279 -26.17 -0.30 -5.59
CA GLY A 279 -26.70 0.69 -4.63
C GLY A 279 -26.77 0.18 -3.19
N GLU A 280 -27.11 -1.09 -3.01
CA GLU A 280 -27.17 -1.73 -1.69
C GLU A 280 -25.79 -2.13 -1.18
N ALA A 281 -24.89 -2.52 -2.08
CA ALA A 281 -23.48 -2.73 -1.75
C ALA A 281 -22.85 -1.44 -1.18
N LEU A 282 -23.09 -0.28 -1.82
CA LEU A 282 -22.60 1.02 -1.32
C LEU A 282 -23.23 1.44 0.01
N GLN A 283 -24.53 1.16 0.22
CA GLN A 283 -25.19 1.39 1.50
C GLN A 283 -24.64 0.48 2.61
N TYR A 284 -24.31 -0.77 2.28
CA TYR A 284 -23.70 -1.70 3.21
C TYR A 284 -22.27 -1.29 3.57
N ILE A 285 -21.42 -0.95 2.59
CA ILE A 285 -20.06 -0.41 2.81
C ILE A 285 -20.12 0.83 3.70
N SER A 286 -21.10 1.73 3.48
CA SER A 286 -21.33 2.92 4.32
C SER A 286 -21.70 2.61 5.77
N SER A 287 -22.09 1.37 6.09
CA SER A 287 -22.42 0.91 7.45
C SER A 287 -21.34 0.06 8.11
N LEU A 288 -20.23 -0.20 7.42
CA LEU A 288 -19.08 -0.92 7.96
C LEU A 288 -18.14 0.02 8.73
N GLU A 289 -17.30 -0.56 9.59
CA GLU A 289 -16.17 0.16 10.20
C GLU A 289 -15.20 0.66 9.11
N PRO A 290 -14.60 1.87 9.26
CA PRO A 290 -13.70 2.44 8.25
C PRO A 290 -12.56 1.52 7.79
N SER A 291 -12.03 0.70 8.69
CA SER A 291 -10.99 -0.30 8.41
C SER A 291 -11.46 -1.34 7.36
N GLN A 292 -12.64 -1.92 7.56
CA GLN A 292 -13.26 -2.92 6.68
C GLN A 292 -13.81 -2.29 5.39
N ALA A 293 -14.36 -1.08 5.49
CA ALA A 293 -14.78 -0.30 4.32
C ALA A 293 -13.60 0.04 3.41
N GLY A 294 -12.44 0.40 3.97
CA GLY A 294 -11.21 0.65 3.20
C GLY A 294 -10.73 -0.57 2.40
N VAL A 295 -10.66 -1.76 3.04
CA VAL A 295 -10.24 -3.00 2.36
C VAL A 295 -11.24 -3.39 1.26
N THR A 296 -12.53 -3.41 1.57
CA THR A 296 -13.57 -3.79 0.59
C THR A 296 -13.65 -2.82 -0.60
N VAL A 297 -13.40 -1.52 -0.40
CA VAL A 297 -13.33 -0.55 -1.50
C VAL A 297 -12.05 -0.73 -2.33
N LYS A 298 -10.90 -1.14 -1.76
CA LYS A 298 -9.70 -1.47 -2.55
C LYS A 298 -9.93 -2.65 -3.50
N GLU A 299 -10.66 -3.68 -3.06
CA GLU A 299 -10.98 -4.84 -3.90
C GLU A 299 -12.04 -4.55 -4.97
N TYR A 300 -13.20 -4.03 -4.54
CA TYR A 300 -14.39 -3.91 -5.39
C TYR A 300 -14.61 -2.52 -6.00
N GLY A 301 -13.80 -1.53 -5.62
CA GLY A 301 -13.95 -0.14 -6.03
C GLY A 301 -14.00 0.08 -7.55
N LYS A 302 -13.27 -0.73 -8.32
CA LYS A 302 -13.25 -0.64 -9.80
C LYS A 302 -14.66 -0.78 -10.38
N ILE A 303 -15.39 -1.82 -9.96
CA ILE A 303 -16.77 -2.12 -10.37
C ILE A 303 -17.73 -1.02 -9.86
N LEU A 304 -17.49 -0.53 -8.65
CA LEU A 304 -18.31 0.53 -8.04
C LEU A 304 -18.17 1.88 -8.74
N ILE A 305 -16.96 2.25 -9.20
CA ILE A 305 -16.72 3.46 -10.00
C ILE A 305 -17.32 3.33 -11.40
N GLU A 306 -17.23 2.15 -12.04
CA GLU A 306 -17.80 1.91 -13.36
C GLU A 306 -19.33 2.15 -13.39
N HIS A 307 -20.06 1.69 -12.36
CA HIS A 307 -21.52 1.79 -12.33
C HIS A 307 -22.08 2.97 -11.51
N LYS A 308 -21.38 3.43 -10.45
CA LYS A 308 -21.87 4.45 -9.50
C LYS A 308 -20.72 5.34 -8.98
N PRO A 309 -20.07 6.14 -9.86
CA PRO A 309 -18.88 6.90 -9.49
C PRO A 309 -19.13 7.90 -8.35
N VAL A 310 -20.17 8.74 -8.46
CA VAL A 310 -20.48 9.81 -7.48
C VAL A 310 -20.60 9.29 -6.04
N LYS A 311 -21.41 8.25 -5.82
CA LYS A 311 -21.61 7.68 -4.48
C LYS A 311 -20.37 6.95 -3.93
N THR A 312 -19.55 6.39 -4.82
CA THR A 312 -18.30 5.73 -4.42
C THR A 312 -17.25 6.77 -4.02
N ILE A 313 -17.19 7.92 -4.72
CA ILE A 313 -16.36 9.07 -4.35
C ILE A 313 -16.82 9.65 -3.00
N GLU A 314 -18.12 9.77 -2.73
CA GLU A 314 -18.64 10.20 -1.41
C GLU A 314 -18.19 9.28 -0.26
N ILE A 315 -18.12 7.96 -0.50
CA ILE A 315 -17.61 6.99 0.50
C ILE A 315 -16.09 7.13 0.66
N LEU A 316 -15.33 7.18 -0.44
CA LEU A 316 -13.87 7.38 -0.41
C LEU A 316 -13.50 8.67 0.33
N MET A 317 -14.22 9.76 0.09
CA MET A 317 -14.08 11.01 0.83
C MET A 317 -14.31 10.81 2.33
N ARG A 318 -15.35 10.07 2.76
CA ARG A 318 -15.59 9.77 4.19
C ARG A 318 -14.54 8.83 4.81
N LEU A 319 -13.85 8.03 4.00
CA LEU A 319 -12.75 7.18 4.48
C LEU A 319 -11.43 7.95 4.61
N CYS A 320 -11.21 8.97 3.78
CA CYS A 320 -9.99 9.80 3.79
C CYS A 320 -10.14 11.11 4.58
N THR A 321 -11.35 11.51 4.99
CA THR A 321 -11.63 12.74 5.76
C THR A 321 -12.48 12.42 6.99
N GLU A 322 -12.21 13.07 8.12
CA GLU A 322 -12.88 12.81 9.43
C GLU A 322 -14.34 13.30 9.50
N ASP A 323 -15.17 13.03 8.49
CA ASP A 323 -16.63 13.20 8.56
C ASP A 323 -17.29 12.02 9.30
N GLY A 324 -16.92 11.88 10.58
CA GLY A 324 -17.60 11.03 11.55
C GLY A 324 -18.26 11.89 12.63
N GLU A 325 -19.60 11.85 12.74
CA GLU A 325 -20.37 12.49 13.80
C GLU A 325 -19.99 11.92 15.18
N SER A 326 -18.89 12.42 15.73
CA SER A 326 -18.34 12.03 17.03
C SER A 326 -18.59 13.15 18.03
N THR A 327 -19.83 13.21 18.52
CA THR A 327 -20.16 14.02 19.69
C THR A 327 -19.24 13.65 20.85
N ASN A 328 -18.44 14.62 21.30
CA ASN A 328 -17.56 14.58 22.46
C ASN A 328 -16.31 13.67 22.35
N ARG A 329 -15.17 14.26 21.98
CA ARG A 329 -13.92 14.21 22.78
C ARG A 329 -12.87 15.19 22.25
N GLU A 330 -12.86 16.39 22.83
CA GLU A 330 -11.65 17.20 22.84
C GLU A 330 -10.56 16.48 23.66
N SER A 331 -9.28 16.64 23.27
CA SER A 331 -8.06 16.09 23.91
C SER A 331 -7.50 14.74 23.43
N SER A 332 -7.17 14.59 22.13
CA SER A 332 -6.03 13.77 21.63
C SER A 332 -5.76 13.89 20.10
N SER A 333 -5.81 15.10 19.55
CA SER A 333 -5.85 15.38 18.10
C SER A 333 -4.56 15.16 17.29
N SER A 334 -3.56 14.42 17.80
CA SER A 334 -2.25 14.24 17.13
C SER A 334 -1.94 12.79 16.75
N THR A 335 -2.62 11.79 17.31
CA THR A 335 -2.25 10.37 17.14
C THR A 335 -3.20 9.59 16.22
N TYR A 336 -4.37 10.14 15.92
CA TYR A 336 -5.40 9.48 15.10
C TYR A 336 -5.28 9.78 13.59
N LEU A 337 -4.77 10.96 13.20
CA LEU A 337 -4.51 11.33 11.81
C LEU A 337 -3.62 10.32 11.07
N THR A 338 -2.75 9.62 11.79
CA THR A 338 -1.80 8.62 11.25
C THR A 338 -2.45 7.28 10.88
N MET A 339 -3.75 7.08 11.11
CA MET A 339 -4.46 5.82 10.87
C MET A 339 -5.47 5.87 9.71
N LEU A 340 -5.73 7.05 9.13
CA LEU A 340 -6.61 7.20 7.97
C LEU A 340 -5.91 6.69 6.69
N PRO A 341 -6.61 5.96 5.80
CA PRO A 341 -6.03 5.51 4.54
C PRO A 341 -5.78 6.70 3.60
N SER A 342 -4.59 6.74 3.00
CA SER A 342 -4.22 7.80 2.05
C SER A 342 -5.08 7.72 0.78
N PRO A 343 -5.49 8.86 0.17
CA PRO A 343 -6.10 8.88 -1.16
C PRO A 343 -5.26 8.15 -2.24
N VAL A 344 -3.93 8.16 -2.07
CA VAL A 344 -2.97 7.50 -2.98
C VAL A 344 -3.18 5.98 -3.04
N ASP A 345 -3.64 5.36 -1.94
CA ASP A 345 -3.93 3.92 -1.90
C ASP A 345 -5.05 3.51 -2.88
N PHE A 346 -5.91 4.46 -3.25
CA PHE A 346 -7.12 4.22 -4.03
C PHE A 346 -6.97 4.58 -5.52
N LEU A 347 -5.85 5.16 -5.96
CA LEU A 347 -5.64 5.58 -7.37
C LEU A 347 -5.90 4.43 -8.36
N ASN A 348 -5.46 3.22 -8.02
CA ASN A 348 -5.63 1.99 -8.82
C ASN A 348 -7.09 1.60 -9.10
N ILE A 349 -8.06 2.15 -8.37
CA ILE A 349 -9.49 1.96 -8.63
C ILE A 349 -9.93 2.68 -9.92
N PHE A 350 -9.30 3.82 -10.24
CA PHE A 350 -9.77 4.73 -11.27
C PHE A 350 -9.05 4.61 -12.62
N ILE A 351 -8.26 3.56 -12.84
CA ILE A 351 -7.43 3.35 -14.05
C ILE A 351 -8.22 3.54 -15.37
N HIS A 352 -9.51 3.14 -15.39
CA HIS A 352 -10.38 3.27 -16.56
C HIS A 352 -11.34 4.48 -16.49
N HIS A 353 -11.29 5.27 -15.41
CA HIS A 353 -12.14 6.44 -15.17
C HIS A 353 -11.37 7.68 -14.65
N PRO A 354 -10.34 8.16 -15.36
CA PRO A 354 -9.59 9.37 -14.96
C PRO A 354 -10.42 10.62 -14.65
N PRO A 355 -11.56 10.93 -15.31
CA PRO A 355 -12.42 12.04 -14.88
C PRO A 355 -12.98 11.90 -13.47
N SER A 356 -13.26 10.66 -13.03
CA SER A 356 -13.71 10.36 -11.67
C SER A 356 -12.56 10.42 -10.66
N LEU A 357 -11.32 10.15 -11.10
CA LEU A 357 -10.13 10.37 -10.27
C LEU A 357 -9.89 11.86 -10.02
N MET A 358 -10.00 12.67 -11.07
CA MET A 358 -9.86 14.13 -10.99
C MET A 358 -10.90 14.73 -10.04
N ASP A 359 -12.19 14.34 -10.15
CA ASP A 359 -13.25 14.77 -9.23
C ASP A 359 -13.00 14.35 -7.76
N PHE A 360 -12.45 13.14 -7.53
CA PHE A 360 -12.07 12.69 -6.19
C PHE A 360 -10.92 13.51 -5.59
N LEU A 361 -9.84 13.71 -6.35
CA LEU A 361 -8.66 14.44 -5.89
C LEU A 361 -8.93 15.94 -5.72
N GLU A 362 -9.71 16.57 -6.62
CA GLU A 362 -10.18 17.96 -6.46
C GLU A 362 -10.96 18.12 -5.15
N LYS A 363 -11.98 17.27 -4.90
CA LYS A 363 -12.77 17.31 -3.66
C LYS A 363 -11.96 17.02 -2.40
N TYR A 364 -10.94 16.16 -2.50
CA TYR A 364 -10.04 15.90 -1.38
C TYR A 364 -9.19 17.14 -1.05
N THR A 365 -8.54 17.76 -2.04
CA THR A 365 -7.69 18.94 -1.85
C THR A 365 -8.49 20.17 -1.40
N ASP A 366 -9.75 20.32 -1.83
CA ASP A 366 -10.65 21.38 -1.34
C ASP A 366 -10.99 21.23 0.15
N LYS A 367 -11.10 19.99 0.66
CA LYS A 367 -11.38 19.70 2.09
C LYS A 367 -10.13 19.66 2.96
N VAL A 368 -9.06 19.02 2.50
CA VAL A 368 -7.85 18.71 3.28
C VAL A 368 -6.65 19.44 2.70
N LYS A 369 -6.20 20.48 3.40
CA LYS A 369 -5.10 21.34 2.96
C LYS A 369 -3.72 20.84 3.34
N ASP A 370 -3.61 20.16 4.48
CA ASP A 370 -2.36 19.67 5.05
C ASP A 370 -2.38 18.13 5.07
N SER A 371 -1.93 17.51 3.98
CA SER A 371 -1.92 16.04 3.81
C SER A 371 -0.47 15.55 3.71
N PRO A 372 -0.07 14.46 4.39
CA PRO A 372 1.27 13.91 4.21
C PRO A 372 1.52 13.44 2.77
N ALA A 373 0.46 13.03 2.06
CA ALA A 373 0.51 12.59 0.67
C ALA A 373 0.24 13.71 -0.35
N GLN A 374 0.39 14.98 0.05
CA GLN A 374 0.02 16.13 -0.77
C GLN A 374 0.84 16.21 -2.07
N VAL A 375 2.13 15.88 -2.02
CA VAL A 375 3.02 15.89 -3.18
C VAL A 375 2.58 14.88 -4.24
N GLU A 376 2.26 13.63 -3.87
CA GLU A 376 1.81 12.63 -4.85
C GLU A 376 0.43 12.97 -5.43
N ILE A 377 -0.46 13.57 -4.63
CA ILE A 377 -1.76 14.06 -5.09
C ILE A 377 -1.58 15.19 -6.11
N HIS A 378 -0.70 16.15 -5.84
CA HIS A 378 -0.41 17.25 -6.78
C HIS A 378 0.23 16.74 -8.06
N ASN A 379 1.19 15.81 -7.98
CA ASN A 379 1.80 15.17 -9.15
C ASN A 379 0.75 14.46 -10.03
N THR A 380 -0.14 13.68 -9.41
CA THR A 380 -1.22 12.97 -10.10
C THR A 380 -2.23 13.94 -10.74
N LEU A 381 -2.57 15.04 -10.04
CA LEU A 381 -3.43 16.10 -10.59
C LEU A 381 -2.76 16.82 -11.76
N LEU A 382 -1.46 17.12 -11.70
CA LEU A 382 -0.72 17.72 -12.81
C LEU A 382 -0.71 16.81 -14.04
N GLU A 383 -0.52 15.50 -13.87
CA GLU A 383 -0.62 14.52 -14.96
C GLU A 383 -2.03 14.49 -15.58
N LEU A 384 -3.09 14.50 -14.76
CA LEU A 384 -4.48 14.53 -15.22
C LEU A 384 -4.88 15.88 -15.89
N TYR A 385 -4.32 17.00 -15.43
CA TYR A 385 -4.59 18.31 -16.00
C TYR A 385 -3.84 18.55 -17.32
N LEU A 386 -2.59 18.11 -17.42
CA LEU A 386 -1.73 18.40 -18.58
C LEU A 386 -1.84 17.35 -19.69
N SER A 387 -2.31 16.14 -19.40
CA SER A 387 -2.43 15.07 -20.39
C SER A 387 -3.37 15.40 -21.57
N ASN A 388 -2.84 15.24 -22.78
CA ASN A 388 -3.57 15.46 -24.03
C ASN A 388 -4.75 14.49 -24.22
N ASP A 389 -4.51 13.20 -24.01
CA ASP A 389 -5.54 12.15 -23.95
C ASP A 389 -5.56 11.58 -22.54
N LEU A 390 -6.76 11.41 -21.95
CA LEU A 390 -6.97 10.80 -20.63
C LEU A 390 -6.77 9.26 -20.64
N ASN A 391 -5.86 8.75 -21.47
CA ASN A 391 -5.50 7.34 -21.57
C ASN A 391 -4.23 7.09 -20.76
N PHE A 392 -4.38 6.64 -19.52
CA PHE A 392 -3.32 6.44 -18.54
C PHE A 392 -2.21 5.47 -19.05
N PRO A 393 -0.97 5.93 -19.29
CA PRO A 393 0.18 5.07 -19.52
C PRO A 393 0.96 4.95 -18.21
N SER A 394 0.76 3.85 -17.48
CA SER A 394 1.31 3.65 -16.12
C SER A 394 2.81 3.94 -15.99
N ILE A 395 3.18 5.07 -15.40
CA ILE A 395 4.57 5.45 -15.09
C ILE A 395 4.88 5.54 -13.59
N SER A 396 3.86 5.64 -12.72
CA SER A 396 4.01 5.74 -11.26
C SER A 396 4.42 4.44 -10.52
N GLN A 397 5.12 3.51 -11.19
CA GLN A 397 5.76 2.35 -10.54
C GLN A 397 7.31 2.41 -10.55
N ALA A 398 7.90 3.54 -10.94
CA ALA A 398 9.35 3.73 -11.00
C ALA A 398 9.98 4.29 -9.70
N SER A 399 9.64 3.73 -8.53
CA SER A 399 10.29 4.06 -7.25
C SER A 399 10.77 2.83 -6.49
N ASN A 400 11.65 2.03 -7.13
CA ASN A 400 12.55 1.09 -6.47
C ASN A 400 13.63 0.62 -7.46
N GLY A 401 14.85 1.15 -7.33
CA GLY A 401 16.00 0.74 -8.15
C GLY A 401 16.78 1.93 -8.69
N VAL A 402 17.86 2.28 -8.00
CA VAL A 402 18.92 3.14 -8.53
C VAL A 402 19.64 2.37 -9.63
N ASP A 403 19.72 2.92 -10.85
CA ASP A 403 20.98 2.88 -11.60
C ASP A 403 21.03 3.93 -12.74
N HIS A 404 22.15 4.65 -12.82
CA HIS A 404 22.43 5.57 -13.92
C HIS A 404 22.85 4.79 -15.17
N THR A 405 22.21 5.01 -16.32
CA THR A 405 22.91 5.05 -17.62
C THR A 405 22.05 5.69 -18.72
N LEU A 406 22.22 6.99 -18.93
CA LEU A 406 21.74 7.64 -20.15
C LEU A 406 22.53 7.12 -21.36
N LYS A 407 21.85 6.44 -22.29
CA LYS A 407 22.41 6.07 -23.59
C LYS A 407 21.50 6.55 -24.71
N ALA A 408 21.86 7.69 -25.28
CA ALA A 408 21.14 8.31 -26.39
C ALA A 408 20.97 7.35 -27.57
N ARG A 409 19.75 7.27 -28.11
CA ARG A 409 19.49 6.70 -29.43
C ARG A 409 18.67 7.69 -30.26
N SER A 410 19.36 8.27 -31.25
CA SER A 410 18.75 9.07 -32.31
C SER A 410 17.75 8.21 -33.13
N GLY A 411 16.61 8.79 -33.49
CA GLY A 411 15.49 8.06 -34.09
C GLY A 411 14.44 8.95 -34.75
N SER A 412 14.82 9.60 -35.86
CA SER A 412 13.97 10.12 -36.96
C SER A 412 12.54 10.61 -36.62
N LEU A 413 12.35 11.93 -36.59
CA LEU A 413 11.03 12.57 -36.73
C LEU A 413 10.35 12.11 -38.05
N VAL A 414 9.12 11.60 -37.95
CA VAL A 414 8.25 11.36 -39.11
C VAL A 414 7.01 12.26 -38.99
N MET A 415 6.90 13.21 -39.90
CA MET A 415 5.73 14.10 -40.01
C MET A 415 4.51 13.33 -40.56
N PRO A 416 3.32 13.45 -39.97
CA PRO A 416 2.09 12.97 -40.60
C PRO A 416 1.71 13.87 -41.78
N LYS A 417 1.54 13.29 -42.98
CA LYS A 417 0.94 14.00 -44.12
C LYS A 417 -0.55 14.21 -43.88
N ALA A 418 -1.03 15.41 -44.19
CA ALA A 418 -2.45 15.69 -44.23
C ALA A 418 -3.10 15.05 -45.48
N GLU A 419 -4.14 14.25 -45.27
CA GLU A 419 -5.10 13.88 -46.32
C GLU A 419 -6.48 14.45 -46.00
N SER A 420 -7.09 15.09 -47.00
CA SER A 420 -8.36 15.80 -46.86
C SER A 420 -9.52 14.98 -47.42
N LYS A 421 -10.60 14.83 -46.64
CA LYS A 421 -12.00 14.84 -47.13
C LYS A 421 -13.07 14.82 -46.01
N LEU A 422 -13.66 15.99 -45.78
CA LEU A 422 -15.06 16.28 -45.41
C LEU A 422 -15.92 15.19 -44.73
N LYS A 423 -16.44 15.50 -43.53
CA LYS A 423 -17.89 15.76 -43.30
C LYS A 423 -18.22 16.24 -41.86
N SER A 424 -18.20 17.56 -41.65
CA SER A 424 -19.17 18.41 -40.93
C SER A 424 -19.93 17.95 -39.65
N SER A 425 -19.54 16.89 -38.95
CA SER A 425 -20.05 16.54 -37.61
C SER A 425 -18.97 16.38 -36.54
N ALA A 426 -17.69 16.54 -36.90
CA ALA A 426 -16.56 16.46 -35.98
C ALA A 426 -16.29 17.78 -35.23
N ASP A 427 -16.45 18.94 -35.89
CA ASP A 427 -16.07 20.25 -35.36
C ASP A 427 -16.67 20.58 -33.98
N ARG A 428 -17.90 20.13 -33.68
CA ARG A 428 -18.54 20.35 -32.37
C ARG A 428 -17.97 19.47 -31.25
N LYS A 429 -17.32 18.35 -31.57
CA LYS A 429 -16.73 17.44 -30.59
C LYS A 429 -15.28 17.83 -30.30
N ASP A 430 -14.53 18.24 -31.33
CA ASP A 430 -13.16 18.73 -31.15
C ASP A 430 -13.12 20.09 -30.45
N THR A 431 -14.04 21.02 -30.77
CA THR A 431 -14.14 22.29 -30.01
C THR A 431 -14.55 22.10 -28.54
N SER A 432 -15.30 21.04 -28.22
CA SER A 432 -15.62 20.69 -26.83
C SER A 432 -14.43 20.07 -26.09
N LYS A 433 -13.66 19.22 -26.76
CA LYS A 433 -12.44 18.60 -26.19
C LYS A 433 -11.33 19.62 -25.97
N GLU A 434 -11.11 20.52 -26.92
CA GLU A 434 -10.07 21.54 -26.80
C GLU A 434 -10.41 22.58 -25.72
N ARG A 435 -11.71 22.86 -25.51
CA ARG A 435 -12.15 23.68 -24.37
C ARG A 435 -11.93 22.97 -23.03
N ASP A 436 -12.32 21.70 -22.90
CA ASP A 436 -12.05 20.90 -21.69
C ASP A 436 -10.54 20.84 -21.38
N ARG A 437 -9.71 20.61 -22.40
CA ARG A 437 -8.25 20.63 -22.28
C ARG A 437 -7.72 22.00 -21.85
N MET A 438 -8.25 23.10 -22.39
CA MET A 438 -7.87 24.45 -21.98
C MET A 438 -8.25 24.75 -20.52
N GLU A 439 -9.45 24.35 -20.09
CA GLU A 439 -9.91 24.48 -18.69
C GLU A 439 -9.05 23.61 -17.75
N ARG A 440 -8.66 22.39 -18.16
CA ARG A 440 -7.72 21.53 -17.41
C ARG A 440 -6.32 22.14 -17.33
N CYS A 441 -5.76 22.65 -18.43
CA CYS A 441 -4.46 23.35 -18.40
C CYS A 441 -4.49 24.61 -17.51
N GLU A 442 -5.60 25.35 -17.47
CA GLU A 442 -5.76 26.49 -16.56
C GLU A 442 -5.82 26.04 -15.08
N LYS A 443 -6.50 24.92 -14.77
CA LYS A 443 -6.43 24.29 -13.43
C LYS A 443 -5.00 23.89 -13.09
N GLY A 444 -4.27 23.27 -14.02
CA GLY A 444 -2.86 22.91 -13.87
C GLY A 444 -1.97 24.13 -13.57
N LEU A 445 -2.11 25.22 -14.33
CA LEU A 445 -1.37 26.46 -14.09
C LEU A 445 -1.69 27.11 -12.75
N ARG A 446 -2.96 27.04 -12.31
CA ARG A 446 -3.36 27.48 -10.96
C ARG A 446 -2.72 26.62 -9.89
N LEU A 447 -2.67 25.30 -10.08
CA LEU A 447 -2.04 24.37 -9.14
C LEU A 447 -0.52 24.61 -9.01
N LEU A 448 0.20 24.77 -10.13
CA LEU A 448 1.63 25.13 -10.15
C LEU A 448 1.89 26.43 -9.37
N LYS A 449 0.99 27.42 -9.48
CA LYS A 449 1.10 28.71 -8.77
C LYS A 449 0.75 28.61 -7.29
N SER A 450 -0.30 27.88 -6.91
CA SER A 450 -0.73 27.75 -5.51
C SER A 450 0.18 26.82 -4.70
N ALA A 451 0.77 25.81 -5.34
CA ALA A 451 1.68 24.85 -4.71
C ALA A 451 3.15 25.29 -4.71
N TRP A 452 3.48 26.44 -5.33
CA TRP A 452 4.76 27.14 -5.16
C TRP A 452 4.63 28.63 -4.76
N PRO A 453 4.06 28.94 -3.58
CA PRO A 453 4.11 30.27 -3.00
C PRO A 453 5.53 30.83 -2.94
N SER A 454 5.68 32.15 -2.98
CA SER A 454 7.00 32.80 -2.92
C SER A 454 7.71 32.66 -1.56
N ASP A 455 6.99 32.16 -0.55
CA ASP A 455 7.49 31.98 0.82
C ASP A 455 8.10 30.57 1.06
N LEU A 456 8.01 29.66 0.07
CA LEU A 456 8.49 28.28 0.16
C LEU A 456 9.69 28.04 -0.77
N GLU A 457 10.77 27.46 -0.22
CA GLU A 457 12.00 27.13 -0.96
C GLU A 457 11.79 26.00 -1.99
N GLN A 458 10.86 25.08 -1.71
CA GLN A 458 10.49 23.96 -2.59
C GLN A 458 8.96 23.88 -2.76
N PRO A 459 8.46 23.51 -3.95
CA PRO A 459 7.03 23.34 -4.18
C PRO A 459 6.48 22.05 -3.58
N LEU A 460 5.15 21.99 -3.43
CA LEU A 460 4.41 20.79 -3.02
C LEU A 460 4.14 19.83 -4.20
N TYR A 461 5.08 19.72 -5.14
CA TYR A 461 5.05 18.81 -6.29
C TYR A 461 6.49 18.53 -6.77
N ASP A 462 6.68 17.45 -7.54
CA ASP A 462 7.96 17.13 -8.15
C ASP A 462 8.23 18.03 -9.36
N VAL A 463 9.31 18.81 -9.29
CA VAL A 463 9.67 19.84 -10.28
C VAL A 463 10.13 19.22 -11.60
N ASP A 464 10.90 18.13 -11.55
CA ASP A 464 11.43 17.46 -12.74
C ASP A 464 10.28 16.77 -13.49
N LEU A 465 9.37 16.12 -12.75
CA LEU A 465 8.12 15.58 -13.31
C LEU A 465 7.25 16.68 -13.92
N ALA A 466 7.10 17.83 -13.26
CA ALA A 466 6.32 18.95 -13.78
C ALA A 466 6.89 19.51 -15.09
N ILE A 467 8.22 19.61 -15.21
CA ILE A 467 8.89 20.00 -16.47
C ILE A 467 8.59 18.95 -17.55
N ILE A 468 8.82 17.66 -17.28
CA ILE A 468 8.58 16.57 -18.24
C ILE A 468 7.12 16.58 -18.73
N LEU A 469 6.15 16.72 -17.83
CA LEU A 469 4.73 16.79 -18.18
C LEU A 469 4.41 18.01 -19.05
N CYS A 470 5.00 19.17 -18.77
CA CYS A 470 4.79 20.37 -19.58
C CYS A 470 5.47 20.28 -20.96
N GLU A 471 6.68 19.70 -21.06
CA GLU A 471 7.36 19.46 -22.34
C GLU A 471 6.58 18.45 -23.21
N MET A 472 6.22 17.29 -22.65
CA MET A 472 5.52 16.22 -23.36
C MET A 472 4.16 16.66 -23.92
N ASN A 473 3.46 17.57 -23.24
CA ASN A 473 2.16 18.08 -23.67
C ASN A 473 2.22 19.47 -24.35
N ALA A 474 3.42 20.00 -24.60
CA ALA A 474 3.70 21.31 -25.20
C ALA A 474 3.08 22.52 -24.46
N PHE A 475 2.99 22.44 -23.13
CA PHE A 475 2.39 23.47 -22.28
C PHE A 475 3.40 24.58 -21.90
N LYS A 476 3.54 25.57 -22.79
CA LYS A 476 4.53 26.66 -22.68
C LYS A 476 4.39 27.51 -21.40
N ASP A 477 3.18 27.88 -21.01
CA ASP A 477 2.95 28.78 -19.86
C ASP A 477 3.40 28.14 -18.53
N GLY A 478 3.30 26.81 -18.43
CA GLY A 478 3.83 26.04 -17.29
C GLY A 478 5.35 26.00 -17.26
N LEU A 479 6.00 25.73 -18.41
CA LEU A 479 7.47 25.73 -18.52
C LEU A 479 8.06 27.09 -18.16
N LEU A 480 7.49 28.17 -18.69
CA LEU A 480 7.95 29.54 -18.41
C LEU A 480 7.86 29.86 -16.91
N TYR A 481 6.75 29.48 -16.26
CA TYR A 481 6.59 29.65 -14.81
C TYR A 481 7.60 28.84 -13.99
N LEU A 482 7.82 27.57 -14.35
CA LEU A 482 8.77 26.68 -13.66
C LEU A 482 10.20 27.20 -13.77
N TYR A 483 10.67 27.50 -14.99
CA TYR A 483 12.03 28.00 -15.20
C TYR A 483 12.26 29.40 -14.58
N GLU A 484 11.26 30.30 -14.59
CA GLU A 484 11.33 31.60 -13.90
C GLU A 484 11.52 31.41 -12.38
N LYS A 485 10.79 30.49 -11.76
CA LYS A 485 10.90 30.16 -10.32
C LYS A 485 12.22 29.47 -9.96
N MET A 486 12.70 28.54 -10.79
CA MET A 486 13.98 27.83 -10.60
C MET A 486 15.21 28.70 -10.86
N LYS A 487 15.05 29.93 -11.36
CA LYS A 487 16.12 30.81 -11.83
C LYS A 487 16.94 30.24 -12.99
N LEU A 488 16.36 29.31 -13.75
CA LEU A 488 16.92 28.72 -14.96
C LEU A 488 16.70 29.66 -16.15
N TYR A 489 17.33 30.83 -16.07
CA TYR A 489 17.07 31.95 -16.96
C TYR A 489 17.53 31.69 -18.42
N LYS A 490 18.50 30.79 -18.63
CA LYS A 490 18.99 30.44 -19.98
C LYS A 490 18.00 29.55 -20.72
N GLU A 491 17.30 28.70 -19.99
CA GLU A 491 16.26 27.79 -20.43
C GLU A 491 14.97 28.57 -20.76
N VAL A 492 14.59 29.56 -19.94
CA VAL A 492 13.53 30.54 -20.28
C VAL A 492 13.84 31.21 -21.62
N ILE A 493 15.06 31.74 -21.74
CA ILE A 493 15.52 32.42 -22.95
C ILE A 493 15.49 31.49 -24.17
N ALA A 494 15.97 30.24 -24.04
CA ALA A 494 15.93 29.26 -25.11
C ALA A 494 14.49 28.95 -25.58
N CYS A 495 13.52 28.90 -24.65
CA CYS A 495 12.10 28.71 -24.98
C CYS A 495 11.56 29.89 -25.83
N TYR A 496 11.84 31.13 -25.43
CA TYR A 496 11.46 32.31 -26.22
C TYR A 496 12.18 32.36 -27.58
N MET A 497 13.48 32.05 -27.62
CA MET A 497 14.28 31.99 -28.85
C MET A 497 13.76 30.96 -29.87
N GLN A 498 13.25 29.81 -29.40
CA GLN A 498 12.58 28.81 -30.25
C GLN A 498 11.21 29.27 -30.76
N SER A 499 10.56 30.21 -30.05
CA SER A 499 9.25 30.75 -30.42
C SER A 499 9.28 31.99 -31.31
N GLN A 500 10.47 32.58 -31.54
CA GLN A 500 10.69 33.86 -32.23
C GLN A 500 9.93 35.07 -31.64
N ASP A 501 9.52 35.02 -30.36
CA ASP A 501 8.95 36.17 -29.66
C ASP A 501 10.05 37.10 -29.14
N HIS A 502 10.46 38.05 -29.98
CA HIS A 502 11.52 39.01 -29.67
C HIS A 502 11.12 40.04 -28.59
N GLU A 503 9.84 40.43 -28.52
CA GLU A 503 9.37 41.39 -27.51
C GLU A 503 9.26 40.75 -26.12
N GLY A 504 8.69 39.55 -26.04
CA GLY A 504 8.61 38.75 -24.82
C GLY A 504 9.99 38.40 -24.26
N LEU A 505 10.93 38.03 -25.15
CA LEU A 505 12.32 37.77 -24.79
C LEU A 505 13.02 38.99 -24.15
N ILE A 506 12.87 40.18 -24.74
CA ILE A 506 13.44 41.42 -24.17
C ILE A 506 12.74 41.78 -22.86
N ALA A 507 11.43 41.66 -22.75
CA ALA A 507 10.69 41.90 -21.52
C ALA A 507 11.12 40.92 -20.39
N CYS A 508 11.45 39.68 -20.75
CA CYS A 508 11.98 38.68 -19.85
C CYS A 508 13.40 39.05 -19.36
N CYS A 509 14.32 39.39 -20.26
CA CYS A 509 15.66 39.86 -19.88
C CYS A 509 15.63 41.17 -19.06
N LYS A 510 14.68 42.09 -19.33
CA LYS A 510 14.44 43.30 -18.51
C LYS A 510 14.02 42.98 -17.07
N LYS A 511 13.38 41.83 -16.80
CA LYS A 511 13.03 41.36 -15.45
C LYS A 511 14.19 40.59 -14.79
N LEU A 512 14.85 39.71 -15.54
CA LEU A 512 15.76 38.68 -15.02
C LEU A 512 17.26 39.06 -15.08
N GLY A 513 17.62 40.06 -15.88
CA GLY A 513 18.99 40.55 -16.05
C GLY A 513 19.33 41.80 -15.22
N ASP A 514 18.46 42.20 -14.27
CA ASP A 514 18.69 43.36 -13.40
C ASP A 514 19.62 43.00 -12.22
N SER A 515 20.88 43.44 -12.30
CA SER A 515 21.90 43.18 -11.26
C SER A 515 21.48 43.69 -9.87
N GLY A 516 20.62 44.71 -9.80
CA GLY A 516 20.08 45.23 -8.53
C GLY A 516 19.10 44.29 -7.82
N LYS A 517 18.62 43.24 -8.48
CA LYS A 517 17.65 42.26 -7.95
C LYS A 517 18.20 40.83 -7.86
N GLY A 518 19.51 40.65 -8.06
CA GLY A 518 20.14 39.33 -8.12
C GLY A 518 19.88 38.58 -9.43
N GLY A 519 19.62 39.32 -10.52
CA GLY A 519 19.63 38.79 -11.88
C GLY A 519 21.03 38.49 -12.41
N ASP A 520 21.13 37.75 -13.50
CA ASP A 520 22.40 37.44 -14.18
C ASP A 520 22.60 38.38 -15.39
N PRO A 521 23.60 39.30 -15.37
CA PRO A 521 23.86 40.18 -16.50
C PRO A 521 24.34 39.44 -17.77
N SER A 522 24.88 38.21 -17.64
CA SER A 522 25.37 37.44 -18.80
C SER A 522 24.27 37.08 -19.81
N LEU A 523 23.00 37.10 -19.37
CA LEU A 523 21.83 36.91 -20.22
C LEU A 523 21.75 37.95 -21.37
N TRP A 524 22.22 39.17 -21.14
CA TRP A 524 22.30 40.19 -22.19
C TRP A 524 23.37 39.87 -23.25
N ALA A 525 24.45 39.19 -22.87
CA ALA A 525 25.47 38.72 -23.80
C ALA A 525 24.98 37.53 -24.65
N ASP A 526 24.29 36.58 -24.02
CA ASP A 526 23.66 35.44 -24.72
C ASP A 526 22.56 35.93 -25.69
N LEU A 527 21.76 36.93 -25.29
CA LEU A 527 20.77 37.58 -26.15
C LEU A 527 21.39 38.35 -27.32
N LEU A 528 22.48 39.10 -27.08
CA LEU A 528 23.22 39.78 -28.15
C LEU A 528 23.80 38.78 -29.17
N LYS A 529 24.29 37.62 -28.69
CA LYS A 529 24.78 36.55 -29.55
C LYS A 529 23.69 35.99 -30.46
N TYR A 530 22.50 35.75 -29.94
CA TYR A 530 21.36 35.31 -30.74
C TYR A 530 20.97 36.32 -31.83
N PHE A 531 20.84 37.61 -31.51
CA PHE A 531 20.57 38.64 -32.53
C PHE A 531 21.74 38.82 -33.53
N GLY A 532 22.97 38.50 -33.14
CA GLY A 532 24.14 38.43 -34.02
C GLY A 532 24.19 37.16 -34.90
N GLU A 533 23.46 36.10 -34.56
CA GLU A 533 23.38 34.85 -35.33
C GLU A 533 22.06 34.71 -36.12
N LEU A 534 21.04 35.52 -35.79
CA LEU A 534 19.82 35.68 -36.60
C LEU A 534 20.14 36.28 -37.98
N GLY A 535 19.40 35.86 -39.00
CA GLY A 535 19.48 36.40 -40.36
C GLY A 535 18.48 37.52 -40.65
N GLU A 536 17.98 38.20 -39.62
CA GLU A 536 16.85 39.14 -39.69
C GLU A 536 17.27 40.56 -39.23
N ASP A 537 16.48 41.58 -39.62
CA ASP A 537 16.70 42.98 -39.23
C ASP A 537 16.12 43.26 -37.83
N CYS A 538 16.93 42.97 -36.80
CA CYS A 538 16.61 43.23 -35.40
C CYS A 538 17.18 44.58 -34.90
N SER A 539 17.20 45.61 -35.77
CA SER A 539 17.89 46.89 -35.50
C SER A 539 17.33 47.71 -34.33
N LYS A 540 16.11 47.43 -33.83
CA LYS A 540 15.54 48.13 -32.66
C LYS A 540 15.87 47.38 -31.37
N GLU A 541 15.66 46.07 -31.43
CA GLU A 541 15.90 45.06 -30.40
C GLU A 541 17.36 45.09 -29.97
N VAL A 542 18.29 45.13 -30.94
CA VAL A 542 19.72 45.27 -30.69
C VAL A 542 20.06 46.62 -30.05
N LYS A 543 19.39 47.73 -30.41
CA LYS A 543 19.63 49.02 -29.74
C LYS A 543 19.21 48.99 -28.28
N ASP A 544 18.02 48.45 -28.00
CA ASP A 544 17.54 48.24 -26.63
C ASP A 544 18.55 47.42 -25.82
N VAL A 545 18.96 46.25 -26.33
CA VAL A 545 19.97 45.38 -25.68
C VAL A 545 21.30 46.10 -25.45
N LEU A 546 21.80 46.86 -26.43
CA LEU A 546 23.03 47.63 -26.30
C LEU A 546 22.97 48.68 -25.18
N THR A 547 21.81 49.29 -24.90
CA THR A 547 21.70 50.24 -23.76
C THR A 547 21.85 49.57 -22.40
N TYR A 548 21.42 48.31 -22.24
CA TYR A 548 21.63 47.55 -21.00
C TYR A 548 23.08 47.08 -20.86
N ILE A 549 23.70 46.65 -21.97
CA ILE A 549 25.14 46.30 -22.00
C ILE A 549 26.01 47.54 -21.69
N GLU A 550 25.64 48.72 -22.19
CA GLU A 550 26.30 50.01 -21.89
C GLU A 550 26.16 50.41 -20.42
N ARG A 551 24.98 50.21 -19.82
CA ARG A 551 24.68 50.58 -18.43
C ARG A 551 25.44 49.72 -17.41
N ASP A 552 25.51 48.41 -17.66
CA ASP A 552 26.02 47.42 -16.71
C ASP A 552 27.45 46.94 -17.05
N ASP A 553 28.09 47.55 -18.06
CA ASP A 553 29.44 47.30 -18.60
C ASP A 553 29.79 45.82 -18.82
N ILE A 554 28.87 45.10 -19.44
CA ILE A 554 28.85 43.62 -19.49
C ILE A 554 29.88 43.05 -20.49
N LEU A 555 30.10 43.74 -21.61
CA LEU A 555 30.94 43.25 -22.71
C LEU A 555 31.84 44.37 -23.29
N PRO A 556 33.13 44.10 -23.51
CA PRO A 556 34.02 45.02 -24.22
C PRO A 556 33.49 45.34 -25.64
N PRO A 557 33.60 46.60 -26.12
CA PRO A 557 33.09 47.01 -27.44
C PRO A 557 33.58 46.16 -28.62
N ILE A 558 34.79 45.60 -28.53
CA ILE A 558 35.36 44.71 -29.55
C ILE A 558 34.60 43.37 -29.65
N VAL A 559 34.13 42.82 -28.52
CA VAL A 559 33.35 41.58 -28.47
C VAL A 559 31.94 41.81 -29.01
N VAL A 560 31.34 42.95 -28.66
CA VAL A 560 30.05 43.40 -29.22
C VAL A 560 30.13 43.51 -30.74
N LEU A 561 31.17 44.18 -31.27
CA LEU A 561 31.43 44.30 -32.71
C LEU A 561 31.62 42.94 -33.39
N GLN A 562 32.45 42.05 -32.83
CA GLN A 562 32.71 40.73 -33.40
C GLN A 562 31.49 39.80 -33.38
N THR A 563 30.58 40.00 -32.41
CA THR A 563 29.34 39.23 -32.30
C THR A 563 28.32 39.70 -33.33
N LEU A 564 28.09 41.02 -33.42
CA LEU A 564 27.11 41.58 -34.35
C LEU A 564 27.56 41.55 -35.82
N SER A 565 28.87 41.48 -36.10
CA SER A 565 29.38 41.35 -37.47
C SER A 565 29.06 40.03 -38.17
N ARG A 566 28.52 39.04 -37.43
CA ARG A 566 28.05 37.76 -37.97
C ARG A 566 26.70 37.86 -38.68
N ASN A 567 25.87 38.84 -38.33
CA ASN A 567 24.56 39.06 -38.95
C ASN A 567 24.73 39.97 -40.19
N PRO A 568 24.42 39.49 -41.42
CA PRO A 568 24.58 40.27 -42.65
C PRO A 568 23.53 41.39 -42.83
N CYS A 569 22.46 41.39 -42.05
CA CYS A 569 21.36 42.37 -42.13
C CYS A 569 21.56 43.58 -41.21
N LEU A 570 22.43 43.50 -40.20
CA LEU A 570 22.69 44.63 -39.29
C LEU A 570 23.66 45.64 -39.91
N THR A 571 23.24 46.89 -39.98
CA THR A 571 24.08 47.98 -40.50
C THR A 571 24.93 48.61 -39.39
N LEU A 572 26.15 49.05 -39.73
CA LEU A 572 27.07 49.71 -38.79
C LEU A 572 26.44 50.92 -38.07
N SER A 573 25.43 51.56 -38.67
CA SER A 573 24.71 52.68 -38.04
C SER A 573 23.99 52.32 -36.74
N VAL A 574 23.68 51.05 -36.51
CA VAL A 574 23.03 50.58 -35.27
C VAL A 574 23.98 50.68 -34.07
N ILE A 575 25.27 50.39 -34.30
CA ILE A 575 26.30 50.24 -33.25
C ILE A 575 27.18 51.50 -33.14
N LYS A 576 27.23 52.34 -34.18
CA LYS A 576 28.08 53.55 -34.26
C LYS A 576 27.96 54.44 -33.02
N ASP A 577 26.73 54.73 -32.58
CA ASP A 577 26.50 55.67 -31.48
C ASP A 577 26.93 55.08 -30.12
N TYR A 578 26.78 53.76 -29.93
CA TYR A 578 27.27 53.02 -28.76
C TYR A 578 28.80 53.05 -28.70
N ILE A 579 29.47 52.71 -29.82
CA ILE A 579 30.93 52.71 -29.92
C ILE A 579 31.49 54.12 -29.68
N ALA A 580 30.86 55.14 -30.26
CA ALA A 580 31.28 56.53 -30.06
C ALA A 580 31.25 56.94 -28.58
N ARG A 581 30.14 56.66 -27.87
CA ARG A 581 30.02 56.98 -26.44
C ARG A 581 31.02 56.22 -25.57
N LYS A 582 31.15 54.90 -25.75
CA LYS A 582 32.06 54.08 -24.94
C LYS A 582 33.52 54.44 -25.22
N LEU A 583 33.92 54.67 -26.48
CA LEU A 583 35.28 55.17 -26.79
C LEU A 583 35.56 56.56 -26.21
N GLU A 584 34.57 57.46 -26.18
CA GLU A 584 34.72 58.78 -25.56
C GLU A 584 34.87 58.67 -24.03
N GLN A 585 34.16 57.74 -23.39
CA GLN A 585 34.30 57.44 -21.96
C GLN A 585 35.69 56.89 -21.63
N GLU A 586 36.14 55.85 -22.34
CA GLU A 586 37.49 55.27 -22.16
C GLU A 586 38.59 56.32 -22.40
N SER A 587 38.42 57.18 -23.42
CA SER A 587 39.38 58.27 -23.72
C SER A 587 39.47 59.30 -22.60
N LYS A 588 38.36 59.60 -21.91
CA LYS A 588 38.35 60.51 -20.75
C LYS A 588 39.09 59.92 -19.56
N LEU A 589 38.88 58.63 -19.27
CA LEU A 589 39.60 57.92 -18.20
C LEU A 589 41.12 57.91 -18.46
N ILE A 590 41.54 57.57 -19.68
CA ILE A 590 42.96 57.59 -20.08
C ILE A 590 43.59 58.98 -19.87
N GLU A 591 42.85 60.06 -20.15
CA GLU A 591 43.35 61.43 -19.99
C GLU A 591 43.32 61.93 -18.54
N GLU A 592 42.47 61.37 -17.69
CA GLU A 592 42.51 61.57 -16.23
C GLU A 592 43.71 60.85 -15.60
N ASP A 593 43.94 59.58 -15.96
CA ASP A 593 45.09 58.79 -15.52
C ASP A 593 46.42 59.43 -15.92
N ARG A 594 46.53 59.93 -17.17
CA ARG A 594 47.73 60.66 -17.65
C ARG A 594 48.04 61.87 -16.78
N ARG A 595 47.04 62.72 -16.50
CA ARG A 595 47.21 63.91 -15.65
C ARG A 595 47.60 63.53 -14.21
N ALA A 596 47.07 62.42 -13.69
CA ALA A 596 47.48 61.90 -12.39
C ALA A 596 48.95 61.42 -12.40
N ILE A 597 49.36 60.70 -13.44
CA ILE A 597 50.75 60.21 -13.62
C ILE A 597 51.73 61.39 -13.70
N GLU A 598 51.44 62.42 -14.50
CA GLU A 598 52.29 63.61 -14.62
C GLU A 598 52.48 64.32 -13.28
N LYS A 599 51.39 64.53 -12.54
CA LYS A 599 51.44 65.12 -11.18
C LYS A 599 52.29 64.28 -10.22
N TYR A 600 52.09 62.97 -10.16
CA TYR A 600 52.88 62.09 -9.29
C TYR A 600 54.36 62.03 -9.69
N GLN A 601 54.69 62.20 -10.97
CA GLN A 601 56.09 62.30 -11.42
C GLN A 601 56.72 63.61 -10.94
N GLU A 602 56.02 64.75 -11.03
CA GLU A 602 56.49 66.03 -10.51
C GLU A 602 56.71 65.99 -8.99
N ASP A 603 55.71 65.53 -8.23
CA ASP A 603 55.79 65.37 -6.77
C ASP A 603 56.92 64.40 -6.35
N THR A 604 57.18 63.35 -7.14
CA THR A 604 58.31 62.43 -6.88
C THR A 604 59.66 63.11 -7.16
N LEU A 605 59.75 63.98 -8.16
CA LEU A 605 60.98 64.70 -8.49
C LEU A 605 61.30 65.80 -7.47
N THR A 606 60.30 66.53 -6.96
CA THR A 606 60.50 67.52 -5.89
C THR A 606 60.95 66.84 -4.59
N MET A 607 60.27 65.77 -4.17
CA MET A 607 60.63 64.98 -2.99
C MET A 607 62.05 64.38 -3.10
N ARG A 608 62.46 63.91 -4.28
CA ARG A 608 63.83 63.40 -4.50
C ARG A 608 64.89 64.50 -4.40
N LYS A 609 64.61 65.71 -4.91
CA LYS A 609 65.51 66.87 -4.75
C LYS A 609 65.66 67.24 -3.28
N GLU A 610 64.56 67.31 -2.54
CA GLU A 610 64.60 67.59 -1.09
C GLU A 610 65.43 66.55 -0.31
N ILE A 611 65.25 65.25 -0.60
CA ILE A 611 66.06 64.18 -0.02
C ILE A 611 67.56 64.33 -0.36
N GLN A 612 67.89 64.78 -1.56
CA GLN A 612 69.27 65.03 -1.96
C GLN A 612 69.86 66.24 -1.22
N ASP A 613 69.13 67.36 -1.18
CA ASP A 613 69.55 68.58 -0.49
C ASP A 613 69.75 68.36 1.02
N LEU A 614 68.86 67.59 1.66
CA LEU A 614 68.98 67.18 3.07
C LEU A 614 70.19 66.26 3.34
N ARG A 615 70.74 65.59 2.32
CA ARG A 615 71.90 64.69 2.46
C ARG A 615 73.24 65.36 2.16
N THR A 616 73.30 66.27 1.19
CA THR A 616 74.57 66.82 0.70
C THR A 616 74.85 68.25 1.15
N ASN A 617 73.83 69.04 1.47
CA ASN A 617 74.01 70.47 1.72
C ASN A 617 73.96 70.78 3.22
N ALA A 618 74.98 71.52 3.70
CA ALA A 618 74.99 71.99 5.08
C ALA A 618 73.86 73.01 5.33
N ARG A 619 72.95 72.71 6.26
CA ARG A 619 71.88 73.64 6.68
C ARG A 619 72.43 74.64 7.70
N ILE A 620 72.24 75.93 7.46
CA ILE A 620 72.67 77.01 8.37
C ILE A 620 71.51 77.36 9.31
N PHE A 621 71.69 77.10 10.61
CA PHE A 621 70.71 77.46 11.64
C PHE A 621 70.91 78.91 12.07
N GLN A 622 70.00 79.81 11.66
CA GLN A 622 70.04 81.25 11.99
C GLN A 622 69.05 81.65 13.09
N LEU A 623 68.28 80.71 13.64
CA LEU A 623 67.32 81.00 14.70
C LEU A 623 68.03 81.34 16.01
N SER A 624 67.82 82.57 16.49
CA SER A 624 68.30 83.07 17.77
C SER A 624 67.30 82.91 18.92
N LYS A 625 66.14 82.26 18.68
CA LYS A 625 65.05 82.06 19.63
C LYS A 625 64.58 80.60 19.65
N CYS A 626 64.23 80.11 20.84
CA CYS A 626 63.73 78.76 21.05
C CYS A 626 62.28 78.65 20.56
N THR A 627 61.96 77.63 19.75
CA THR A 627 60.62 77.46 19.16
C THR A 627 59.55 77.21 20.23
N ALA A 628 59.87 76.51 21.33
CA ALA A 628 58.91 76.17 22.38
C ALA A 628 58.62 77.31 23.38
N CYS A 629 59.61 78.16 23.71
CA CYS A 629 59.45 79.20 24.74
C CYS A 629 59.66 80.64 24.22
N THR A 630 60.03 80.81 22.95
CA THR A 630 60.25 82.09 22.23
C THR A 630 61.36 83.01 22.77
N PHE A 631 61.95 82.71 23.92
CA PHE A 631 63.13 83.39 24.46
C PHE A 631 64.40 83.11 23.64
N THR A 632 65.42 83.94 23.81
CA THR A 632 66.73 83.80 23.15
C THR A 632 67.37 82.44 23.44
N LEU A 633 68.02 81.85 22.43
CA LEU A 633 68.71 80.56 22.57
C LEU A 633 70.04 80.74 23.32
N ASP A 634 70.11 80.10 24.48
CA ASP A 634 71.29 80.00 25.32
C ASP A 634 71.86 78.59 25.21
N LEU A 635 73.17 78.41 25.41
CA LEU A 635 73.82 77.10 25.38
C LEU A 635 73.53 76.31 26.67
N PRO A 636 73.27 74.99 26.62
CA PRO A 636 73.20 74.14 25.42
C PRO A 636 71.86 74.22 24.67
N ALA A 637 71.95 74.31 23.34
CA ALA A 637 70.84 74.33 22.41
C ALA A 637 70.88 73.12 21.45
N VAL A 638 69.70 72.67 21.02
CA VAL A 638 69.52 71.54 20.09
C VAL A 638 68.82 72.06 18.84
N HIS A 639 69.38 71.74 17.67
CA HIS A 639 68.88 72.16 16.36
C HIS A 639 68.51 70.92 15.52
N PHE A 640 67.28 70.88 15.01
CA PHE A 640 66.80 69.80 14.14
C PHE A 640 66.90 70.18 12.67
N MET A 641 67.13 69.21 11.78
CA MET A 641 67.28 69.45 10.33
C MET A 641 66.02 70.04 9.65
N CYS A 642 64.86 69.96 10.31
CA CYS A 642 63.63 70.71 9.96
C CYS A 642 63.69 72.22 10.30
N MET A 643 64.87 72.75 10.63
CA MET A 643 65.18 74.12 11.05
C MET A 643 64.65 74.56 12.43
N HIS A 644 63.81 73.78 13.11
CA HIS A 644 63.39 74.11 14.48
C HIS A 644 64.53 73.98 15.49
N SER A 645 64.58 74.92 16.45
CA SER A 645 65.69 75.10 17.39
C SER A 645 65.15 75.29 18.81
N PHE A 646 65.70 74.57 19.79
CA PHE A 646 65.19 74.52 21.16
C PHE A 646 66.32 74.60 22.19
N HIS A 647 66.06 75.14 23.38
CA HIS A 647 66.96 74.90 24.52
C HIS A 647 66.86 73.42 24.94
N GLN A 648 67.96 72.81 25.41
CA GLN A 648 67.92 71.42 25.89
C GLN A 648 66.86 71.23 27.01
N ARG A 649 66.75 72.19 27.94
CA ARG A 649 65.72 72.22 29.01
C ARG A 649 64.26 72.27 28.51
N CYS A 650 64.02 72.64 27.25
CA CYS A 650 62.69 72.78 26.67
C CYS A 650 62.25 71.54 25.85
N LEU A 651 63.14 70.55 25.67
CA LEU A 651 62.85 69.33 24.90
C LEU A 651 62.35 68.15 25.76
N GLY A 652 62.58 68.19 27.08
CA GLY A 652 62.29 67.06 27.97
C GLY A 652 63.07 65.80 27.58
N ASP A 653 62.50 64.63 27.83
CA ASP A 653 63.17 63.33 27.61
C ASP A 653 63.30 62.93 26.13
N ASN A 654 62.70 63.68 25.19
CA ASN A 654 62.64 63.34 23.77
C ASN A 654 63.67 64.12 22.92
N GLU A 655 64.94 64.10 23.29
CA GLU A 655 66.03 64.82 22.59
C GLU A 655 66.23 64.44 21.10
N LYS A 656 65.59 63.36 20.63
CA LYS A 656 65.78 62.79 19.29
C LYS A 656 64.75 63.21 18.23
N GLU A 657 63.62 63.82 18.62
CA GLU A 657 62.54 64.19 17.70
C GLU A 657 62.09 65.63 17.91
N CYS A 658 61.85 66.37 16.81
CA CYS A 658 61.33 67.73 16.88
C CYS A 658 59.84 67.73 17.25
N PRO A 659 59.39 68.37 18.35
CA PRO A 659 58.00 68.33 18.79
C PRO A 659 56.98 68.80 17.74
N GLU A 660 57.31 69.79 16.91
CA GLU A 660 56.41 70.34 15.87
C GLU A 660 56.21 69.37 14.70
N CYS A 661 57.29 68.76 14.19
CA CYS A 661 57.23 67.92 13.00
C CYS A 661 57.01 66.43 13.32
N ALA A 662 57.27 66.00 14.57
CA ALA A 662 57.13 64.61 14.97
C ALA A 662 55.70 64.04 14.79
N PRO A 663 54.60 64.76 15.05
CA PRO A 663 53.24 64.23 14.81
C PRO A 663 53.01 63.82 13.35
N GLU A 664 53.41 64.67 12.40
CA GLU A 664 53.26 64.40 10.97
C GLU A 664 54.16 63.24 10.52
N TYR A 665 55.44 63.27 10.88
CA TYR A 665 56.36 62.17 10.56
C TYR A 665 55.96 60.84 11.22
N ARG A 666 55.41 60.86 12.44
CA ARG A 666 54.86 59.67 13.11
C ARG A 666 53.63 59.15 12.36
N SER A 667 52.73 60.01 11.91
CA SER A 667 51.57 59.62 11.09
C SER A 667 52.00 58.94 9.77
N VAL A 668 53.01 59.48 9.09
CA VAL A 668 53.59 58.86 7.87
C VAL A 668 54.27 57.52 8.18
N LEU A 669 55.02 57.43 9.29
CA LEU A 669 55.67 56.19 9.74
C LEU A 669 54.67 55.12 10.19
N GLU A 670 53.57 55.51 10.83
CA GLU A 670 52.47 54.64 11.25
C GLU A 670 51.67 54.16 10.05
N THR A 671 51.38 55.04 9.09
CA THR A 671 50.79 54.67 7.80
C THR A 671 51.67 53.64 7.09
N LYS A 672 52.98 53.89 6.98
CA LYS A 672 53.93 52.92 6.42
C LYS A 672 53.94 51.60 7.18
N ARG A 673 53.96 51.63 8.53
CA ARG A 673 53.91 50.42 9.37
C ARG A 673 52.62 49.63 9.15
N SER A 674 51.48 50.31 9.01
CA SER A 674 50.19 49.67 8.71
C SER A 674 50.20 48.99 7.34
N LEU A 675 50.82 49.61 6.32
CA LEU A 675 51.00 49.01 4.98
C LEU A 675 51.96 47.80 5.01
N GLU A 676 53.06 47.88 5.75
CA GLU A 676 54.00 46.75 5.98
C GLU A 676 53.42 45.65 6.89
N GLN A 677 52.33 45.93 7.61
CA GLN A 677 51.57 44.92 8.36
C GLN A 677 50.47 44.29 7.49
N ASN A 678 49.75 45.09 6.70
CA ASN A 678 48.80 44.61 5.69
C ASN A 678 49.48 43.74 4.62
N SER A 679 50.79 43.93 4.35
CA SER A 679 51.55 43.07 3.42
C SER A 679 51.75 41.64 3.90
N LYS A 680 51.47 41.34 5.17
CA LYS A 680 51.63 40.01 5.76
C LYS A 680 50.33 39.19 5.73
N ASP A 681 49.21 39.82 5.42
CA ASP A 681 47.86 39.27 5.55
C ASP A 681 47.27 39.03 4.14
N GLN A 682 47.68 37.90 3.53
CA GLN A 682 47.35 37.57 2.15
C GLN A 682 45.86 37.27 1.95
N ASP A 683 45.20 36.70 2.96
CA ASP A 683 43.78 36.31 2.88
C ASP A 683 42.88 37.53 2.75
N ARG A 684 43.17 38.60 3.49
CA ARG A 684 42.45 39.88 3.40
C ARG A 684 42.55 40.50 2.01
N PHE A 685 43.71 40.41 1.35
CA PHE A 685 43.90 40.86 -0.02
C PHE A 685 43.04 40.03 -1.00
N PHE A 686 43.09 38.71 -0.93
CA PHE A 686 42.25 37.86 -1.80
C PHE A 686 40.76 38.04 -1.56
N GLN A 687 40.34 38.31 -0.32
CA GLN A 687 38.94 38.64 0.00
C GLN A 687 38.51 39.98 -0.61
N GLN A 688 39.37 41.00 -0.58
CA GLN A 688 39.11 42.29 -1.23
C GLN A 688 39.03 42.15 -2.75
N VAL A 689 39.99 41.47 -3.38
CA VAL A 689 39.98 41.21 -4.85
C VAL A 689 38.75 40.41 -5.29
N LYS A 690 38.25 39.48 -4.47
CA LYS A 690 37.02 38.71 -4.76
C LYS A 690 35.72 39.50 -4.53
N SER A 691 35.75 40.56 -3.73
CA SER A 691 34.57 41.38 -3.40
C SER A 691 34.47 42.68 -4.21
N SER A 692 35.57 43.13 -4.83
CA SER A 692 35.57 44.30 -5.71
C SER A 692 35.03 43.98 -7.10
N LYS A 693 34.26 44.90 -7.67
CA LYS A 693 33.81 44.81 -9.07
C LYS A 693 34.96 44.84 -10.08
N ASP A 694 36.01 45.58 -9.75
CA ASP A 694 37.28 45.56 -10.47
C ASP A 694 38.39 45.07 -9.53
N GLY A 695 38.80 43.82 -9.73
CA GLY A 695 39.93 43.22 -9.03
C GLY A 695 41.29 43.79 -9.47
N PHE A 696 41.40 44.29 -10.71
CA PHE A 696 42.65 44.83 -11.24
C PHE A 696 43.00 46.18 -10.59
N SER A 697 42.03 47.08 -10.39
CA SER A 697 42.26 48.31 -9.62
C SER A 697 42.77 48.04 -8.20
N VAL A 698 42.23 47.05 -7.50
CA VAL A 698 42.71 46.66 -6.16
C VAL A 698 44.15 46.13 -6.21
N ILE A 699 44.48 45.31 -7.22
CA ILE A 699 45.85 44.81 -7.44
C ILE A 699 46.80 45.97 -7.76
N ALA A 700 46.40 46.90 -8.62
CA ALA A 700 47.18 48.06 -9.03
C ALA A 700 47.44 49.01 -7.85
N GLU A 701 46.46 49.23 -6.98
CA GLU A 701 46.60 50.02 -5.75
C GLU A 701 47.58 49.36 -4.77
N TYR A 702 47.45 48.05 -4.54
CA TYR A 702 48.37 47.28 -3.69
C TYR A 702 49.81 47.25 -4.24
N PHE A 703 49.96 47.18 -5.56
CA PHE A 703 51.25 47.26 -6.24
C PHE A 703 51.87 48.66 -6.14
N GLY A 704 51.08 49.71 -6.42
CA GLY A 704 51.50 51.11 -6.33
C GLY A 704 51.90 51.53 -4.90
N LYS A 705 51.25 50.98 -3.88
CA LYS A 705 51.62 51.13 -2.46
C LYS A 705 52.87 50.35 -2.05
N GLY A 706 53.48 49.59 -2.97
CA GLY A 706 54.73 48.85 -2.72
C GLY A 706 54.58 47.63 -1.80
N ILE A 707 53.35 47.16 -1.57
CA ILE A 707 53.02 46.07 -0.64
C ILE A 707 53.53 44.72 -1.19
N ILE A 708 53.44 44.53 -2.51
CA ILE A 708 53.75 43.27 -3.20
C ILE A 708 55.23 43.20 -3.67
N SER A 709 55.92 44.34 -3.80
CA SER A 709 57.22 44.44 -4.48
C SER A 709 58.46 44.19 -3.61
N LYS A 710 58.30 43.84 -2.33
CA LYS A 710 59.39 43.29 -1.50
C LYS A 710 59.38 41.76 -1.50
N THR A 711 59.75 41.14 -2.61
CA THR A 711 60.15 39.71 -2.59
C THR A 711 61.39 39.56 -1.71
N SER A 712 61.24 38.90 -0.56
CA SER A 712 62.36 38.53 0.29
C SER A 712 63.29 37.59 -0.48
N ASN A 713 64.53 38.03 -0.77
CA ASN A 713 65.62 37.14 -1.13
C ASN A 713 66.03 36.36 0.14
N GLY A 714 65.21 35.38 0.50
CA GLY A 714 65.42 34.51 1.65
C GLY A 714 66.60 33.57 1.42
N SER A 715 67.65 33.73 2.22
CA SER A 715 68.77 32.78 2.28
C SER A 715 68.29 31.43 2.84
N THR A 716 68.12 30.43 1.98
CA THR A 716 67.86 29.05 2.41
C THR A 716 69.13 28.46 3.03
N GLY A 717 69.14 28.37 4.37
CA GLY A 717 70.25 27.84 5.14
C GLY A 717 70.49 26.35 4.93
N THR A 718 71.76 25.95 4.90
CA THR A 718 72.22 24.57 4.85
C THR A 718 72.14 23.89 6.22
N GLY A 719 71.60 22.66 6.29
CA GLY A 719 71.48 21.89 7.54
C GLY A 719 71.25 20.38 7.33
N ARG A 720 72.35 19.61 7.38
CA ARG A 720 72.47 18.12 7.46
C ARG A 720 71.79 17.55 8.74
N THR A 721 71.49 16.26 9.01
CA THR A 721 71.39 14.89 8.39
C THR A 721 70.81 13.94 9.48
N GLY A 722 70.38 12.68 9.30
CA GLY A 722 70.27 11.76 8.14
C GLY A 722 68.84 11.17 8.05
N ASP A 723 68.57 9.87 7.85
CA ASP A 723 69.41 8.69 7.56
C ASP A 723 68.68 7.73 6.58
N ALA A 724 69.40 6.78 5.97
CA ALA A 724 68.91 6.03 4.80
C ALA A 724 68.20 4.70 5.10
N SER A 725 67.27 4.29 4.22
CA SER A 725 67.12 2.88 3.84
C SER A 725 66.63 2.71 2.38
N SER A 726 67.43 1.97 1.60
CA SER A 726 67.10 1.10 0.44
C SER A 726 65.70 1.22 -0.20
N SER A 727 65.45 1.52 -1.49
CA SER A 727 66.12 1.23 -2.79
C SER A 727 65.20 0.35 -3.67
N SER A 728 65.25 0.57 -4.98
CA SER A 728 64.50 -0.11 -6.06
C SER A 728 62.97 0.14 -6.08
N GLY A 729 62.34 0.40 -7.23
CA GLY A 729 62.89 0.69 -8.55
C GLY A 729 62.03 0.15 -9.68
N PHE A 730 61.38 1.05 -10.41
CA PHE A 730 61.34 1.13 -11.88
C PHE A 730 60.67 2.46 -12.28
#